data_AF-A0A8X6GNI4-F1
#
_entry.id   AF-A0A8X6GNI4-F1
#
_cell.length_a   1.000
_cell.length_b   1.000
_cell.length_c   1.000
_cell.angle_alpha   90.00
_cell.angle_beta   90.00
_cell.angle_gamma   90.00
#
_symmetry.space_group_name_H-M   'P 1'
#
loop_
_entity.id
_entity.type
_entity.pdbx_description
1 polymer ?
#
loop_
_entity_poly.entity_id
_entity_poly.type
_entity_poly.pdbx_seq_one_letter_code
_entity_poly.pdbx_strand_id
1 'polypeptide(L)'
;MKIIYNCEQGIENNIALTFGNFDGIHLGHEFAISTLKKVAQERGLPSAVLTFEPHPSTVLFGRNNFRLIDQEQKKELISSYEKYSEIYGYSLTKLEPLTIDGKICSSSSIREYVQRGEIEIANKLLGRPYQVSGVVTKGACRGREIGFPTINIPIEDCMIKPKFGTYYAKVMFSYNNPNWLYGVVNIGMRPTFKDLKKPIIEMHIFDFDEDICYWLESDIKTYNQDDITRFHDNYYHPGNAILLIVGDVEFDEVVKLAEEKYGEIKAKPVMRHYPNQDPVHNAGLSVILESTEVKEPVLYFRYRVSLFKHTSETSAAHLAVDILGGGKSSKLYKDLVLDKDVAVSVSAYYNSLTFSDGYIDIQVIPKSGVNLGTVERELENAINNFMPKGITDEELQSSKYRYKVAQFDNLSDLTHIAMFYVPRLALGIPLDEIDISYSKINDVNLEDVNNKIRAIFSANKLVGRLLPKGEEVTTRKGFKFLFVENCDLPKVSLNISFKDAGHVYENAEKQGLTWFTSLIIQEGAGKNDAKDFAKRLEDKGVSLRFSAGLETFGVSLDTLSENLEEGVSLLSDAIIRPKVDSEGLNRVFEKAKVDFNNLEKNPFFIAGEELNTLLFKKHPYSKSVYGTLDTIMSITRDDVLTYIKLNFAKDNIVISVAGCAKKEEIITLLDKYLSKLPSKRSKVRKISVKNDFGSAKSKNIFMDIPQSVILFAQKGIAYEDPNYYNASVLINALSGMGLNSILMKELRQNLGITYGVYASIIPNKHGNVIAGNINTDSSTASQSISAIKDTLSKHSCKTK
;
A
#
# COMPACT_ATOMS: atom_id res chain seq x y z
N MET A 1 36.28 4.06 9.93
CA MET A 1 35.96 5.08 8.90
C MET A 1 34.45 5.18 8.80
N LYS A 2 33.84 6.36 9.06
CA LYS A 2 32.37 6.49 8.99
C LYS A 2 31.94 6.65 7.52
N ILE A 3 30.95 5.88 7.07
CA ILE A 3 30.32 6.06 5.75
C ILE A 3 29.08 6.93 5.94
N ILE A 4 29.01 8.05 5.23
CA ILE A 4 27.90 8.99 5.36
C ILE A 4 27.16 9.03 4.03
N TYR A 5 25.85 8.83 4.10
CA TYR A 5 24.94 8.91 2.96
C TYR A 5 24.17 10.23 3.04
N ASN A 6 24.17 10.98 1.93
CA ASN A 6 23.28 12.12 1.68
C ASN A 6 23.28 13.26 2.72
N CYS A 7 24.27 13.33 3.60
CA CYS A 7 24.40 14.35 4.66
C CYS A 7 23.17 14.51 5.58
N GLU A 8 22.28 13.51 5.69
CA GLU A 8 21.06 13.60 6.52
C GLU A 8 21.34 13.55 8.04
N GLN A 9 22.49 13.00 8.43
CA GLN A 9 23.00 13.06 9.79
C GLN A 9 24.10 14.14 9.85
N GLY A 10 23.89 15.18 10.67
CA GLY A 10 24.90 16.18 10.94
C GLY A 10 26.22 15.55 11.39
N ILE A 11 27.34 16.08 10.90
CA ILE A 11 28.68 15.66 11.30
C ILE A 11 29.13 16.61 12.41
N GLU A 12 28.97 16.18 13.66
CA GLU A 12 29.25 17.05 14.82
C GLU A 12 30.75 17.12 15.18
N ASN A 13 31.66 16.43 14.46
CA ASN A 13 33.10 16.34 14.76
C ASN A 13 34.02 16.57 13.54
N ASN A 14 35.27 17.04 13.77
CA ASN A 14 36.30 17.24 12.72
C ASN A 14 36.81 15.91 12.14
N ILE A 15 36.65 15.70 10.83
CA ILE A 15 36.98 14.46 10.10
C ILE A 15 37.80 14.72 8.84
N ALA A 16 38.65 13.77 8.45
CA ALA A 16 39.30 13.75 7.14
C ALA A 16 38.32 13.10 6.16
N LEU A 17 37.74 13.90 5.27
CA LEU A 17 36.69 13.46 4.35
C LEU A 17 37.22 13.36 2.93
N THR A 18 37.05 12.20 2.30
CA THR A 18 37.06 12.11 0.84
C THR A 18 35.62 11.98 0.34
N PHE A 19 35.29 12.68 -0.74
CA PHE A 19 33.96 12.69 -1.30
C PHE A 19 34.00 12.12 -2.72
N GLY A 20 33.00 11.31 -3.06
CA GLY A 20 32.94 10.66 -4.36
C GLY A 20 31.74 9.75 -4.49
N ASN A 21 31.42 9.40 -5.74
CA ASN A 21 30.27 8.52 -6.00
C ASN A 21 30.60 7.04 -5.76
N PHE A 22 31.89 6.66 -5.76
CA PHE A 22 32.38 5.29 -5.50
C PHE A 22 31.55 4.21 -6.20
N ASP A 23 31.14 4.50 -7.44
CA ASP A 23 30.21 3.73 -8.24
C ASP A 23 30.79 2.39 -8.73
N GLY A 24 32.09 2.15 -8.52
CA GLY A 24 32.81 0.91 -8.84
C GLY A 24 34.09 0.65 -8.05
N ILE A 25 34.41 1.44 -7.02
CA ILE A 25 35.61 1.33 -6.13
C ILE A 25 36.80 0.66 -6.83
N HIS A 26 37.50 1.40 -7.68
CA HIS A 26 38.64 0.90 -8.48
C HIS A 26 39.97 1.29 -7.85
N LEU A 27 41.11 0.92 -8.45
CA LEU A 27 42.44 1.20 -7.90
C LEU A 27 42.70 2.71 -7.69
N GLY A 28 42.11 3.58 -8.51
CA GLY A 28 42.09 5.02 -8.28
C GLY A 28 41.29 5.47 -7.05
N HIS A 29 40.16 4.83 -6.72
CA HIS A 29 39.46 5.04 -5.45
C HIS A 29 40.26 4.47 -4.28
N GLU A 30 40.90 3.31 -4.45
CA GLU A 30 41.81 2.75 -3.44
C GLU A 30 43.01 3.67 -3.21
N PHE A 31 43.56 4.29 -4.25
CA PHE A 31 44.61 5.30 -4.13
C PHE A 31 44.10 6.56 -3.42
N ALA A 32 42.89 7.02 -3.73
CA ALA A 32 42.28 8.18 -3.05
C ALA A 32 41.95 7.88 -1.58
N ILE A 33 41.45 6.69 -1.27
CA ILE A 33 41.13 6.22 0.09
C ILE A 33 42.41 5.91 0.86
N SER A 34 43.42 5.30 0.24
CA SER A 34 44.73 5.04 0.88
C SER A 34 45.49 6.34 1.12
N THR A 35 45.40 7.31 0.22
CA THR A 35 45.91 8.65 0.47
C THR A 35 45.10 9.38 1.53
N LEU A 36 43.76 9.30 1.51
CA LEU A 36 42.94 9.85 2.59
C LEU A 36 43.38 9.26 3.92
N LYS A 37 43.58 7.95 4.01
CA LYS A 37 44.09 7.28 5.21
C LYS A 37 45.48 7.76 5.58
N LYS A 38 46.40 7.85 4.63
CA LYS A 38 47.76 8.34 4.85
C LYS A 38 47.76 9.76 5.38
N VAL A 39 46.97 10.65 4.77
CA VAL A 39 46.77 12.04 5.17
C VAL A 39 46.05 12.12 6.51
N ALA A 40 45.03 11.29 6.78
CA ALA A 40 44.32 11.23 8.05
C ALA A 40 45.21 10.69 9.18
N GLN A 41 46.12 9.76 8.87
CA GLN A 41 47.10 9.19 9.77
C GLN A 41 48.22 10.21 10.07
N GLU A 42 48.74 10.91 9.06
CA GLU A 42 49.68 12.04 9.20
C GLU A 42 49.10 13.20 10.03
N ARG A 43 47.78 13.24 10.20
CA ARG A 43 47.01 14.34 10.79
C ARG A 43 46.07 13.92 11.93
N GLY A 44 46.24 12.71 12.46
CA GLY A 44 45.46 12.20 13.60
C GLY A 44 43.94 12.41 13.55
N LEU A 45 43.30 12.27 12.38
CA LEU A 45 41.85 12.46 12.21
C LEU A 45 41.09 11.16 11.93
N PRO A 46 39.81 11.06 12.36
CA PRO A 46 38.91 10.05 11.83
C PRO A 46 38.73 10.27 10.32
N SER A 47 39.00 9.24 9.52
CA SER A 47 38.67 9.27 8.09
C SER A 47 37.21 8.91 7.86
N ALA A 48 36.61 9.51 6.84
CA ALA A 48 35.26 9.21 6.39
C ALA A 48 35.17 9.30 4.87
N VAL A 49 34.23 8.55 4.31
CA VAL A 49 33.90 8.60 2.89
C VAL A 49 32.47 9.11 2.77
N LEU A 50 32.29 10.26 2.12
CA LEU A 50 30.96 10.77 1.77
C LEU A 50 30.59 10.26 0.38
N THR A 51 29.43 9.62 0.30
CA THR A 51 28.89 9.14 -0.97
C THR A 51 27.39 9.38 -1.07
N PHE A 52 26.87 9.35 -2.30
CA PHE A 52 25.51 9.77 -2.63
C PHE A 52 24.68 8.59 -3.12
N GLU A 53 23.45 8.48 -2.64
CA GLU A 53 22.47 7.47 -3.07
C GLU A 53 21.05 8.07 -3.08
N PRO A 54 20.30 8.06 -4.20
CA PRO A 54 20.70 7.59 -5.53
C PRO A 54 21.84 8.41 -6.13
N HIS A 55 22.57 7.82 -7.08
CA HIS A 55 23.71 8.47 -7.70
C HIS A 55 23.31 9.83 -8.30
N PRO A 56 24.13 10.90 -8.18
CA PRO A 56 23.73 12.25 -8.58
C PRO A 56 23.28 12.34 -10.04
N SER A 57 23.86 11.56 -10.95
CA SER A 57 23.43 11.53 -12.36
C SER A 57 22.04 10.92 -12.61
N THR A 58 21.53 10.06 -11.72
CA THR A 58 20.13 9.60 -11.76
C THR A 58 19.19 10.73 -11.40
N VAL A 59 19.52 11.47 -10.33
CA VAL A 59 18.66 12.54 -9.79
C VAL A 59 18.70 13.77 -10.68
N LEU A 60 19.89 14.22 -11.09
CA LEU A 60 20.09 15.50 -11.76
C LEU A 60 19.91 15.41 -13.28
N PHE A 61 20.20 14.27 -13.88
CA PHE A 61 20.27 14.15 -15.35
C PHE A 61 19.39 13.03 -15.90
N GLY A 62 18.64 12.31 -15.05
CA GLY A 62 17.82 11.16 -15.47
C GLY A 62 18.62 10.08 -16.20
N ARG A 63 19.94 10.03 -16.02
CA ARG A 63 20.79 9.06 -16.70
C ARG A 63 20.55 7.70 -16.08
N ASN A 64 20.51 6.68 -16.93
CA ASN A 64 20.39 5.27 -16.60
C ASN A 64 21.61 4.51 -17.17
N ASN A 65 21.93 3.33 -16.65
CA ASN A 65 23.05 2.45 -17.03
C ASN A 65 24.47 3.02 -16.82
N PHE A 66 24.77 3.55 -15.64
CA PHE A 66 26.06 4.20 -15.38
C PHE A 66 26.79 3.71 -14.11
N ARG A 67 26.16 2.87 -13.27
CA ARG A 67 26.78 2.25 -12.09
C ARG A 67 27.67 1.06 -12.48
N LEU A 68 28.77 0.85 -11.76
CA LEU A 68 29.69 -0.29 -11.98
C LEU A 68 29.45 -1.42 -10.96
N ILE A 69 29.02 -1.12 -9.74
CA ILE A 69 28.61 -2.10 -8.71
C ILE A 69 27.27 -1.70 -8.08
N ASP A 70 26.61 -2.65 -7.44
CA ASP A 70 25.39 -2.41 -6.66
C ASP A 70 25.66 -1.78 -5.27
N GLN A 71 24.59 -1.48 -4.54
CA GLN A 71 24.66 -0.76 -3.26
C GLN A 71 25.25 -1.60 -2.12
N GLU A 72 24.97 -2.89 -2.05
CA GLU A 72 25.46 -3.76 -0.98
C GLU A 72 26.95 -4.06 -1.18
N GLN A 73 27.37 -4.37 -2.42
CA GLN A 73 28.78 -4.52 -2.78
C GLN A 73 29.59 -3.27 -2.46
N LYS A 74 29.02 -2.09 -2.72
CA LYS A 74 29.64 -0.81 -2.39
C LYS A 74 29.86 -0.66 -0.88
N LYS A 75 28.90 -1.06 -0.03
CA LYS A 75 29.02 -1.01 1.44
C LYS A 75 30.11 -1.92 1.96
N GLU A 76 30.19 -3.15 1.46
CA GLU A 76 31.19 -4.14 1.88
C GLU A 76 32.60 -3.71 1.49
N LEU A 77 32.80 -3.28 0.24
CA LEU A 77 34.09 -2.83 -0.26
C LEU A 77 34.62 -1.63 0.53
N ILE A 78 33.77 -0.65 0.86
CA ILE A 78 34.20 0.53 1.64
C ILE A 78 34.58 0.13 3.08
N SER A 79 33.87 -0.81 3.68
CA SER A 79 34.08 -1.26 5.06
C SER A 79 35.35 -2.10 5.26
N SER A 80 35.85 -2.79 4.22
CA SER A 80 37.00 -3.71 4.28
C SER A 80 38.37 -3.09 4.58
N TYR A 81 38.45 -1.77 4.71
CA TYR A 81 39.69 -0.99 4.64
C TYR A 81 40.17 -0.42 6.01
N GLU A 82 39.80 -0.94 7.19
CA GLU A 82 39.92 -0.21 8.48
C GLU A 82 40.87 -0.80 9.57
N LYS A 83 42.12 -0.29 9.76
CA LYS A 83 42.80 -0.50 11.07
C LYS A 83 43.81 0.62 11.47
N TYR A 84 43.56 1.16 12.66
CA TYR A 84 44.31 2.12 13.51
C TYR A 84 44.24 3.63 13.17
N SER A 85 43.55 4.38 14.05
CA SER A 85 43.54 5.84 14.11
C SER A 85 43.30 6.32 15.55
N GLU A 86 44.34 6.65 16.28
CA GLU A 86 44.23 7.49 17.47
C GLU A 86 45.26 8.61 17.31
N ILE A 87 44.98 9.81 17.84
CA ILE A 87 45.94 10.90 18.17
C ILE A 87 46.09 12.09 17.14
N TYR A 88 45.05 12.94 16.99
CA TYR A 88 45.06 14.44 16.76
C TYR A 88 45.40 15.17 15.38
N GLY A 89 44.46 15.98 14.81
CA GLY A 89 44.63 17.34 14.16
C GLY A 89 45.15 17.61 12.69
N TYR A 90 44.45 18.40 11.83
CA TYR A 90 44.50 18.37 10.33
C TYR A 90 44.86 19.59 9.43
N SER A 91 45.06 19.30 8.11
CA SER A 91 45.06 20.16 6.89
C SER A 91 44.83 19.32 5.58
N LEU A 92 44.94 19.87 4.35
CA LEU A 92 44.46 19.33 3.05
C LEU A 92 45.58 18.90 2.04
N THR A 93 45.35 17.88 1.18
CA THR A 93 46.29 17.42 0.12
C THR A 93 45.56 17.07 -1.21
N LYS A 94 46.11 17.46 -2.37
CA LYS A 94 45.58 17.18 -3.73
C LYS A 94 46.33 15.99 -4.38
N LEU A 95 45.60 15.16 -5.14
CA LEU A 95 46.13 13.94 -5.79
C LEU A 95 46.09 14.00 -7.32
N GLU A 96 47.11 13.42 -7.96
CA GLU A 96 47.17 13.19 -9.40
C GLU A 96 46.47 11.87 -9.80
N PRO A 97 45.92 11.76 -11.03
CA PRO A 97 45.20 10.56 -11.48
C PRO A 97 46.10 9.32 -11.58
N LEU A 98 45.65 8.19 -11.02
CA LEU A 98 46.35 6.91 -11.13
C LEU A 98 46.30 6.37 -12.57
N THR A 99 47.44 5.90 -13.08
CA THR A 99 47.54 5.19 -14.37
C THR A 99 48.09 3.79 -14.16
N ILE A 100 47.57 2.81 -14.92
CA ILE A 100 48.02 1.41 -14.93
C ILE A 100 48.19 1.01 -16.39
N ASP A 101 49.37 0.49 -16.76
CA ASP A 101 49.74 0.16 -18.15
C ASP A 101 49.46 1.33 -19.13
N GLY A 102 49.72 2.56 -18.69
CA GLY A 102 49.48 3.79 -19.49
C GLY A 102 48.00 4.21 -19.60
N LYS A 103 47.07 3.51 -18.96
CA LYS A 103 45.63 3.82 -18.98
C LYS A 103 45.20 4.49 -17.68
N ILE A 104 44.43 5.58 -17.78
CA ILE A 104 43.87 6.26 -16.61
C ILE A 104 42.88 5.33 -15.90
N CYS A 105 43.03 5.16 -14.59
CA CYS A 105 42.14 4.36 -13.75
C CYS A 105 40.97 5.24 -13.27
N SER A 106 39.93 5.36 -14.09
CA SER A 106 38.70 6.10 -13.75
C SER A 106 37.43 5.29 -14.03
N SER A 107 36.33 5.61 -13.33
CA SER A 107 35.02 5.00 -13.61
C SER A 107 34.58 5.18 -15.07
N SER A 108 34.93 6.31 -15.71
CA SER A 108 34.58 6.57 -17.12
C SER A 108 35.32 5.65 -18.09
N SER A 109 36.64 5.48 -17.92
CA SER A 109 37.42 4.53 -18.72
C SER A 109 37.01 3.08 -18.48
N ILE A 110 36.68 2.71 -17.23
CA ILE A 110 36.28 1.33 -16.90
C ILE A 110 34.93 0.99 -17.56
N ARG A 111 33.96 1.92 -17.53
CA ARG A 111 32.68 1.76 -18.24
C ARG A 111 32.87 1.49 -19.73
N GLU A 112 33.78 2.23 -20.37
CA GLU A 112 34.08 2.08 -21.79
C GLU A 112 34.65 0.70 -22.12
N TYR A 113 35.58 0.19 -21.31
CA TYR A 113 36.13 -1.17 -21.49
C TYR A 113 35.07 -2.26 -21.27
N VAL A 114 34.20 -2.12 -20.27
CA VAL A 114 33.09 -3.07 -20.04
C VAL A 114 32.12 -3.09 -21.23
N GLN A 115 31.75 -1.92 -21.75
CA GLN A 115 30.85 -1.80 -22.91
C GLN A 115 31.44 -2.36 -24.21
N ARG A 116 32.77 -2.30 -24.36
CA ARG A 116 33.48 -2.90 -25.51
C ARG A 116 33.68 -4.41 -25.39
N GLY A 117 33.40 -4.98 -24.21
CA GLY A 117 33.63 -6.39 -23.90
C GLY A 117 35.08 -6.71 -23.54
N GLU A 118 35.92 -5.69 -23.30
CA GLU A 118 37.32 -5.82 -22.89
C GLU A 118 37.42 -6.03 -21.37
N ILE A 119 36.75 -7.08 -20.88
CA ILE A 119 36.53 -7.34 -19.45
C ILE A 119 37.85 -7.55 -18.70
N GLU A 120 38.88 -8.13 -19.32
CA GLU A 120 40.19 -8.30 -18.68
C GLU A 120 40.88 -6.97 -18.36
N ILE A 121 40.79 -5.99 -19.26
CA ILE A 121 41.35 -4.65 -19.04
C ILE A 121 40.53 -3.92 -17.97
N ALA A 122 39.20 -4.05 -18.02
CA ALA A 122 38.33 -3.50 -16.99
C ALA A 122 38.66 -4.10 -15.61
N ASN A 123 38.88 -5.41 -15.51
CA ASN A 123 39.24 -6.11 -14.28
C ASN A 123 40.59 -5.63 -13.72
N LYS A 124 41.59 -5.44 -14.59
CA LYS A 124 42.91 -4.88 -14.20
C LYS A 124 42.76 -3.47 -13.61
N LEU A 125 41.97 -2.61 -14.23
CA LEU A 125 41.73 -1.24 -13.74
C LEU A 125 40.87 -1.22 -12.46
N LEU A 126 39.93 -2.16 -12.33
CA LEU A 126 39.09 -2.35 -11.14
C LEU A 126 39.87 -2.95 -9.95
N GLY A 127 40.96 -3.68 -10.22
CA GLY A 127 41.68 -4.47 -9.21
C GLY A 127 40.94 -5.76 -8.79
N ARG A 128 39.80 -6.05 -9.43
CA ARG A 128 38.98 -7.25 -9.19
C ARG A 128 38.14 -7.59 -10.43
N PRO A 129 37.59 -8.81 -10.54
CA PRO A 129 36.62 -9.13 -11.58
C PRO A 129 35.40 -8.20 -11.52
N TYR A 130 34.94 -7.73 -12.67
CA TYR A 130 33.64 -7.07 -12.83
C TYR A 130 32.52 -8.03 -12.41
N GLN A 131 31.56 -7.53 -11.63
CA GLN A 131 30.53 -8.33 -10.98
C GLN A 131 29.16 -7.68 -11.15
N VAL A 132 28.13 -8.52 -11.22
CA VAL A 132 26.72 -8.13 -11.25
C VAL A 132 25.98 -9.02 -10.27
N SER A 133 25.07 -8.44 -9.50
CA SER A 133 24.15 -9.17 -8.61
C SER A 133 22.70 -8.93 -9.05
N GLY A 134 21.80 -9.81 -8.64
CA GLY A 134 20.37 -9.66 -8.88
C GLY A 134 19.59 -10.90 -8.46
N VAL A 135 18.27 -10.76 -8.41
CA VAL A 135 17.37 -11.85 -8.05
C VAL A 135 17.24 -12.81 -9.22
N VAL A 136 17.36 -14.11 -8.96
CA VAL A 136 17.14 -15.16 -9.96
C VAL A 136 15.67 -15.14 -10.39
N THR A 137 15.41 -15.15 -11.69
CA THR A 137 14.07 -15.11 -12.28
C THR A 137 13.82 -16.29 -13.21
N LYS A 138 12.55 -16.59 -13.46
CA LYS A 138 12.15 -17.73 -14.31
C LYS A 138 12.42 -17.45 -15.81
N GLY A 139 13.27 -18.29 -16.40
CA GLY A 139 13.52 -18.32 -17.84
C GLY A 139 12.44 -19.07 -18.64
N ALA A 140 12.68 -19.32 -19.92
CA ALA A 140 11.77 -20.14 -20.75
C ALA A 140 11.89 -21.66 -20.49
N CYS A 141 12.75 -22.07 -19.55
CA CYS A 141 13.03 -23.45 -19.14
C CYS A 141 13.50 -24.42 -20.25
N ARG A 142 13.73 -23.94 -21.49
CA ARG A 142 14.18 -24.75 -22.63
C ARG A 142 15.55 -25.42 -22.43
N GLY A 143 16.45 -24.79 -21.68
CA GLY A 143 17.74 -25.38 -21.33
C GLY A 143 17.61 -26.71 -20.60
N ARG A 144 16.57 -26.89 -19.78
CA ARG A 144 16.29 -28.16 -19.08
C ARG A 144 15.92 -29.29 -20.05
N GLU A 145 15.26 -28.98 -21.18
CA GLU A 145 14.89 -29.99 -22.20
C GLU A 145 16.10 -30.54 -22.97
N ILE A 146 17.22 -29.81 -22.97
CA ILE A 146 18.47 -30.16 -23.69
C ILE A 146 19.63 -30.51 -22.74
N GLY A 147 19.38 -30.64 -21.43
CA GLY A 147 20.37 -31.05 -20.43
C GLY A 147 21.26 -29.94 -19.85
N PHE A 148 20.95 -28.67 -20.09
CA PHE A 148 21.74 -27.52 -19.61
C PHE A 148 20.84 -26.50 -18.89
N PRO A 149 20.50 -26.72 -17.59
CA PRO A 149 19.70 -25.76 -16.83
C PRO A 149 20.41 -24.42 -16.68
N THR A 150 19.67 -23.31 -16.78
CA THR A 150 20.22 -21.95 -16.67
C THR A 150 19.49 -21.11 -15.62
N ILE A 151 20.26 -20.35 -14.85
CA ILE A 151 19.72 -19.26 -14.01
C ILE A 151 19.64 -17.98 -14.83
N ASN A 152 18.64 -17.14 -14.54
CA ASN A 152 18.41 -15.90 -15.28
C ASN A 152 18.41 -14.71 -14.31
N ILE A 153 19.27 -13.73 -14.54
CA ILE A 153 19.40 -12.52 -13.72
C ILE A 153 19.09 -11.30 -14.60
N PRO A 154 18.00 -10.55 -14.32
CA PRO A 154 17.73 -9.29 -15.01
C PRO A 154 18.82 -8.27 -14.66
N ILE A 155 19.37 -7.58 -15.67
CA ILE A 155 20.29 -6.46 -15.42
C ILE A 155 19.47 -5.22 -15.11
N GLU A 156 19.67 -4.62 -13.93
CA GLU A 156 19.02 -3.37 -13.57
C GLU A 156 19.33 -2.25 -14.59
N ASP A 157 18.35 -1.38 -14.84
CA ASP A 157 18.49 -0.28 -15.81
C ASP A 157 19.54 0.76 -15.39
N CYS A 158 20.03 0.73 -14.15
CA CYS A 158 21.06 1.66 -13.67
C CYS A 158 22.49 1.11 -13.80
N MET A 159 22.67 -0.18 -14.12
CA MET A 159 23.96 -0.87 -14.20
C MET A 159 24.58 -0.78 -15.60
N ILE A 160 25.91 -0.69 -15.65
CA ILE A 160 26.64 -0.80 -16.92
C ILE A 160 26.42 -2.19 -17.52
N LYS A 161 26.09 -2.25 -18.81
CA LYS A 161 25.82 -3.50 -19.52
C LYS A 161 27.09 -3.93 -20.26
N PRO A 162 27.64 -5.13 -20.01
CA PRO A 162 28.69 -5.68 -20.85
C PRO A 162 28.21 -5.82 -22.30
N LYS A 163 29.16 -5.91 -23.23
CA LYS A 163 28.86 -6.27 -24.62
C LYS A 163 28.07 -7.58 -24.66
N PHE A 164 27.12 -7.72 -25.58
CA PHE A 164 26.41 -8.99 -25.76
C PHE A 164 27.35 -10.06 -26.27
N GLY A 165 27.23 -11.26 -25.71
CA GLY A 165 28.12 -12.37 -26.00
C GLY A 165 28.18 -13.39 -24.87
N THR A 166 29.04 -14.39 -25.08
CA THR A 166 29.28 -15.48 -24.15
C THR A 166 30.56 -15.23 -23.36
N TYR A 167 30.48 -15.40 -22.05
CA TYR A 167 31.54 -15.16 -21.08
C TYR A 167 31.73 -16.37 -20.18
N TYR A 168 32.94 -16.52 -19.65
CA TYR A 168 33.21 -17.43 -18.54
C TYR A 168 33.15 -16.62 -17.24
N ALA A 169 32.34 -17.06 -16.27
CA ALA A 169 32.19 -16.34 -15.02
C ALA A 169 32.08 -17.28 -13.82
N LYS A 170 32.25 -16.69 -12.64
CA LYS A 170 31.96 -17.34 -11.37
C LYS A 170 30.73 -16.69 -10.73
N VAL A 171 29.91 -17.48 -10.05
CA VAL A 171 28.70 -17.06 -9.35
C VAL A 171 28.79 -17.49 -7.89
N MET A 172 28.20 -16.67 -7.02
CA MET A 172 28.07 -16.95 -5.60
C MET A 172 26.65 -16.63 -5.20
N PHE A 173 26.01 -17.55 -4.48
CA PHE A 173 24.68 -17.34 -3.93
C PHE A 173 24.82 -16.74 -2.54
N SER A 174 24.28 -15.54 -2.32
CA SER A 174 24.44 -14.81 -1.05
C SER A 174 23.90 -15.56 0.17
N TYR A 175 23.10 -16.61 -0.02
CA TYR A 175 22.26 -17.17 1.03
C TYR A 175 22.43 -18.66 1.31
N ASN A 176 23.10 -19.43 0.44
CA ASN A 176 23.19 -20.90 0.61
C ASN A 176 24.63 -21.46 0.57
N ASN A 177 25.62 -20.78 -0.03
CA ASN A 177 26.97 -21.34 -0.15
C ASN A 177 28.03 -20.23 -0.35
N PRO A 178 29.04 -20.09 0.53
CA PRO A 178 30.09 -19.06 0.38
C PRO A 178 31.11 -19.39 -0.72
N ASN A 179 31.00 -20.56 -1.36
CA ASN A 179 31.92 -21.00 -2.39
C ASN A 179 31.56 -20.43 -3.77
N TRP A 180 32.58 -19.99 -4.51
CA TRP A 180 32.42 -19.56 -5.89
C TRP A 180 32.23 -20.78 -6.80
N LEU A 181 31.13 -20.80 -7.54
CA LEU A 181 30.83 -21.79 -8.57
C LEU A 181 31.15 -21.22 -9.95
N TYR A 182 31.44 -22.06 -10.92
CA TYR A 182 31.86 -21.65 -12.27
C TYR A 182 30.79 -21.98 -13.31
N GLY A 183 30.72 -21.20 -14.37
CA GLY A 183 29.75 -21.45 -15.44
C GLY A 183 29.93 -20.58 -16.67
N VAL A 184 29.17 -20.94 -17.71
CA VAL A 184 29.08 -20.18 -18.95
C VAL A 184 27.92 -19.20 -18.83
N VAL A 185 28.22 -17.92 -19.09
CA VAL A 185 27.27 -16.82 -19.05
C VAL A 185 26.99 -16.32 -20.45
N ASN A 186 25.73 -16.22 -20.82
CA ASN A 186 25.28 -15.56 -22.05
C ASN A 186 24.57 -14.24 -21.69
N ILE A 187 24.97 -13.15 -22.33
CA ILE A 187 24.35 -11.83 -22.16
C ILE A 187 23.70 -11.43 -23.48
N GLY A 188 22.37 -11.34 -23.49
CA GLY A 188 21.61 -11.12 -24.73
C GLY A 188 20.19 -10.57 -24.54
N MET A 189 19.47 -10.43 -25.66
CA MET A 189 18.11 -9.90 -25.73
C MET A 189 17.07 -11.02 -25.88
N ARG A 190 15.92 -10.89 -25.23
CA ARG A 190 14.81 -11.86 -25.32
C ARG A 190 13.81 -11.45 -26.42
N PRO A 191 13.58 -12.25 -27.48
CA PRO A 191 12.69 -11.84 -28.58
C PRO A 191 11.19 -12.15 -28.37
N THR A 192 10.82 -12.92 -27.34
CA THR A 192 9.58 -13.74 -27.40
C THR A 192 8.39 -13.31 -26.54
N PHE A 193 8.40 -12.14 -25.89
CA PHE A 193 7.22 -11.62 -25.20
C PHE A 193 6.99 -10.13 -25.52
N LYS A 194 5.74 -9.78 -25.81
CA LYS A 194 5.35 -8.50 -26.42
C LYS A 194 5.62 -7.23 -25.60
N ASP A 195 6.16 -7.29 -24.38
CA ASP A 195 6.31 -6.09 -23.53
C ASP A 195 7.62 -5.92 -22.73
N LEU A 196 8.73 -6.62 -23.00
CA LEU A 196 10.00 -6.33 -22.29
C LEU A 196 11.26 -6.38 -23.18
N LYS A 197 11.81 -5.19 -23.49
CA LYS A 197 13.08 -4.97 -24.22
C LYS A 197 14.30 -4.90 -23.27
N LYS A 198 14.43 -5.81 -22.30
CA LYS A 198 15.54 -5.76 -21.33
C LYS A 198 16.57 -6.88 -21.58
N PRO A 199 17.88 -6.58 -21.54
CA PRO A 199 18.92 -7.60 -21.62
C PRO A 199 18.96 -8.43 -20.35
N ILE A 200 19.30 -9.71 -20.50
CA ILE A 200 19.33 -10.69 -19.41
C ILE A 200 20.69 -11.39 -19.36
N ILE A 201 21.12 -11.73 -18.15
CA ILE A 201 22.26 -12.62 -17.91
C ILE A 201 21.69 -14.01 -17.72
N GLU A 202 22.05 -14.94 -18.60
CA GLU A 202 21.69 -16.35 -18.52
C GLU A 202 22.96 -17.16 -18.21
N MET A 203 22.99 -17.90 -17.09
CA MET A 203 24.17 -18.67 -16.69
C MET A 203 23.84 -20.15 -16.54
N HIS A 204 24.61 -21.00 -17.20
CA HIS A 204 24.68 -22.42 -16.90
C HIS A 204 25.85 -22.65 -15.94
N ILE A 205 25.56 -23.17 -14.75
CA ILE A 205 26.56 -23.46 -13.71
C ILE A 205 27.01 -24.90 -13.90
N PHE A 206 28.32 -25.13 -13.90
CA PHE A 206 28.87 -26.47 -14.01
C PHE A 206 28.63 -27.26 -12.72
N ASP A 207 28.29 -28.55 -12.87
CA ASP A 207 28.16 -29.52 -11.77
C ASP A 207 27.24 -29.02 -10.62
N PHE A 208 26.12 -28.38 -10.98
CA PHE A 208 25.18 -27.76 -10.05
C PHE A 208 23.76 -28.34 -10.17
N ASP A 209 23.33 -29.04 -9.12
CA ASP A 209 22.09 -29.83 -9.08
C ASP A 209 21.08 -29.36 -7.99
N GLU A 210 21.20 -28.12 -7.50
CA GLU A 210 20.28 -27.55 -6.48
C GLU A 210 19.11 -26.74 -7.09
N ASP A 211 17.95 -26.75 -6.42
CA ASP A 211 16.75 -25.99 -6.82
C ASP A 211 16.71 -24.59 -6.18
N ILE A 212 16.52 -23.55 -6.99
CA ILE A 212 16.61 -22.12 -6.60
C ILE A 212 15.24 -21.37 -6.70
N CYS A 213 14.10 -22.07 -6.80
CA CYS A 213 12.77 -21.43 -6.95
C CYS A 213 11.67 -22.04 -6.05
N TYR A 214 10.74 -21.20 -5.59
CA TYR A 214 9.64 -21.56 -4.66
C TYR A 214 8.54 -22.42 -5.29
N TRP A 215 7.97 -23.30 -4.46
CA TRP A 215 7.03 -24.39 -4.75
C TRP A 215 5.74 -23.98 -5.50
N LEU A 216 5.63 -24.45 -6.74
CA LEU A 216 4.42 -24.48 -7.58
C LEU A 216 4.04 -25.93 -7.90
N GLU A 217 2.82 -26.16 -8.40
CA GLU A 217 2.37 -27.48 -8.90
C GLU A 217 3.34 -28.07 -9.96
N SER A 218 4.06 -27.21 -10.68
CA SER A 218 5.12 -27.62 -11.60
C SER A 218 6.32 -28.28 -10.92
N ASP A 219 6.63 -27.90 -9.69
CA ASP A 219 7.83 -28.37 -8.99
C ASP A 219 7.56 -29.72 -8.32
N ILE A 220 6.33 -29.91 -7.82
CA ILE A 220 5.86 -31.21 -7.34
C ILE A 220 5.92 -32.26 -8.47
N LYS A 221 5.63 -31.87 -9.71
CA LYS A 221 5.70 -32.76 -10.89
C LYS A 221 7.14 -33.09 -11.31
N THR A 222 8.14 -32.37 -10.81
CA THR A 222 9.55 -32.61 -11.15
C THR A 222 10.31 -33.47 -10.15
N TYR A 223 9.76 -33.72 -8.96
CA TYR A 223 10.43 -34.58 -7.98
C TYR A 223 10.47 -36.03 -8.43
N ASN A 224 11.64 -36.63 -8.29
CA ASN A 224 11.85 -38.05 -8.51
C ASN A 224 12.27 -38.75 -7.20
N GLN A 225 12.43 -40.06 -7.27
CA GLN A 225 12.78 -40.88 -6.11
C GLN A 225 14.13 -40.49 -5.49
N ASP A 226 15.09 -40.04 -6.29
CA ASP A 226 16.43 -39.66 -5.81
C ASP A 226 16.36 -38.36 -5.01
N ASP A 227 15.51 -37.41 -5.40
CA ASP A 227 15.28 -36.16 -4.64
C ASP A 227 14.70 -36.44 -3.26
N ILE A 228 13.70 -37.33 -3.20
CA ILE A 228 13.06 -37.75 -1.95
C ILE A 228 14.05 -38.50 -1.07
N THR A 229 14.84 -39.41 -1.65
CA THR A 229 15.85 -40.20 -0.92
C THR A 229 16.93 -39.29 -0.35
N ARG A 230 17.42 -38.33 -1.15
CA ARG A 230 18.41 -37.34 -0.71
C ARG A 230 17.88 -36.45 0.41
N PHE A 231 16.62 -35.99 0.32
CA PHE A 231 16.00 -35.22 1.38
C PHE A 231 15.88 -36.04 2.67
N HIS A 232 15.41 -37.29 2.57
CA HIS A 232 15.33 -38.19 3.71
C HIS A 232 16.71 -38.40 4.35
N ASP A 233 17.74 -38.73 3.57
CA ASP A 233 19.08 -39.01 4.07
C ASP A 233 19.77 -37.80 4.75
N ASN A 234 19.41 -36.59 4.33
CA ASN A 234 19.96 -35.34 4.87
C ASN A 234 19.25 -34.87 6.15
N TYR A 235 17.95 -35.15 6.31
CA TYR A 235 17.15 -34.58 7.40
C TYR A 235 16.58 -35.59 8.40
N TYR A 236 16.44 -36.87 8.02
CA TYR A 236 15.84 -37.93 8.84
C TYR A 236 16.91 -38.78 9.54
N HIS A 237 17.64 -38.16 10.46
CA HIS A 237 18.62 -38.86 11.29
C HIS A 237 18.63 -38.30 12.73
N PRO A 238 19.12 -39.04 13.74
CA PRO A 238 19.04 -38.63 15.15
C PRO A 238 19.69 -37.28 15.47
N GLY A 239 20.76 -36.91 14.76
CA GLY A 239 21.37 -35.58 14.88
C GLY A 239 20.46 -34.38 14.51
N ASN A 240 19.30 -34.61 13.86
CA ASN A 240 18.31 -33.61 13.48
C ASN A 240 16.91 -33.88 14.08
N ALA A 241 16.79 -34.83 15.00
CA ALA A 241 15.50 -35.29 15.52
C ALA A 241 15.38 -35.03 17.02
N ILE A 242 14.16 -34.77 17.47
CA ILE A 242 13.80 -34.67 18.89
C ILE A 242 12.64 -35.64 19.11
N LEU A 243 12.83 -36.62 19.99
CA LEU A 243 11.76 -37.51 20.42
C LEU A 243 11.20 -36.97 21.74
N LEU A 244 9.94 -36.52 21.70
CA LEU A 244 9.20 -36.10 22.89
C LEU A 244 8.05 -37.07 23.14
N ILE A 245 7.94 -37.56 24.36
CA ILE A 245 6.89 -38.49 24.78
C ILE A 245 6.18 -37.89 25.99
N VAL A 246 4.86 -37.80 25.91
CA VAL A 246 4.00 -37.23 26.94
C VAL A 246 2.85 -38.19 27.19
N GLY A 247 2.75 -38.74 28.40
CA GLY A 247 1.70 -39.69 28.76
C GLY A 247 2.04 -40.48 30.02
N ASP A 248 1.21 -41.49 30.29
CA ASP A 248 1.37 -42.42 31.40
C ASP A 248 2.34 -43.54 31.00
N VAL A 249 3.65 -43.27 31.14
CA VAL A 249 4.73 -44.16 30.72
C VAL A 249 5.92 -44.07 31.68
N GLU A 250 6.62 -45.19 31.85
CA GLU A 250 7.86 -45.24 32.63
C GLU A 250 9.07 -44.83 31.77
N PHE A 251 9.92 -43.97 32.33
CA PHE A 251 11.06 -43.39 31.60
C PHE A 251 12.00 -44.45 31.03
N ASP A 252 12.38 -45.43 31.84
CA ASP A 252 13.33 -46.48 31.45
C ASP A 252 12.75 -47.40 30.35
N GLU A 253 11.45 -47.67 30.37
CA GLU A 253 10.77 -48.47 29.34
C GLU A 253 10.76 -47.73 28.00
N VAL A 254 10.51 -46.43 28.04
CA VAL A 254 10.53 -45.56 26.86
C VAL A 254 11.93 -45.46 26.26
N VAL A 255 12.96 -45.26 27.08
CA VAL A 255 14.35 -45.18 26.62
C VAL A 255 14.74 -46.50 25.96
N LYS A 256 14.45 -47.63 26.60
CA LYS A 256 14.72 -48.96 26.04
C LYS A 256 14.02 -49.15 24.69
N LEU A 257 12.74 -48.78 24.57
CA LEU A 257 12.01 -48.89 23.32
C LEU A 257 12.60 -47.96 22.23
N ALA A 258 13.01 -46.75 22.59
CA ALA A 258 13.62 -45.81 21.65
C ALA A 258 14.97 -46.33 21.14
N GLU A 259 15.80 -46.89 22.02
CA GLU A 259 17.06 -47.55 21.65
C GLU A 259 16.82 -48.76 20.75
N GLU A 260 15.86 -49.62 21.08
CA GLU A 260 15.50 -50.80 20.27
C GLU A 260 14.97 -50.44 18.88
N LYS A 261 14.20 -49.34 18.74
CA LYS A 261 13.56 -48.96 17.47
C LYS A 261 14.39 -48.02 16.61
N TYR A 262 15.16 -47.13 17.23
CA TYR A 262 15.84 -46.03 16.52
C TYR A 262 17.36 -46.00 16.75
N GLY A 263 17.90 -46.82 17.67
CA GLY A 263 19.32 -46.82 18.04
C GLY A 263 20.27 -47.22 16.90
N GLU A 264 19.79 -47.94 15.88
CA GLU A 264 20.58 -48.30 14.70
C GLU A 264 20.77 -47.15 13.70
N ILE A 265 19.98 -46.07 13.81
CA ILE A 265 20.05 -44.95 12.87
C ILE A 265 21.28 -44.10 13.18
N LYS A 266 22.17 -43.93 12.21
CA LYS A 266 23.41 -43.17 12.41
C LYS A 266 23.16 -41.67 12.49
N ALA A 267 23.68 -41.02 13.52
CA ALA A 267 23.70 -39.56 13.61
C ALA A 267 24.63 -38.95 12.55
N LYS A 268 24.23 -37.81 11.99
CA LYS A 268 25.04 -36.98 11.10
C LYS A 268 25.02 -35.52 11.58
N PRO A 269 26.02 -34.69 11.26
CA PRO A 269 25.96 -33.24 11.50
C PRO A 269 24.86 -32.60 10.65
N VAL A 270 24.08 -31.69 11.24
CA VAL A 270 23.04 -30.92 10.53
C VAL A 270 23.60 -29.59 10.08
N MET A 271 23.55 -29.30 8.78
CA MET A 271 23.71 -27.92 8.29
C MET A 271 22.40 -27.16 8.45
N ARG A 272 22.33 -26.31 9.47
CA ARG A 272 21.20 -25.39 9.68
C ARG A 272 21.35 -24.20 8.72
N HIS A 273 20.38 -24.04 7.83
CA HIS A 273 20.23 -22.83 7.03
C HIS A 273 19.30 -21.88 7.77
N TYR A 274 19.83 -20.75 8.21
CA TYR A 274 19.01 -19.69 8.80
C TYR A 274 18.55 -18.77 7.67
N PRO A 275 17.23 -18.53 7.51
CA PRO A 275 16.77 -17.55 6.56
C PRO A 275 17.34 -16.18 6.93
N ASN A 276 17.62 -15.37 5.92
CA ASN A 276 18.11 -14.01 6.12
C ASN A 276 17.07 -13.16 6.83
N GLN A 277 17.54 -12.13 7.54
CA GLN A 277 16.64 -11.14 8.13
C GLN A 277 15.77 -10.48 7.05
N ASP A 278 14.49 -10.33 7.35
CA ASP A 278 13.55 -9.65 6.46
C ASP A 278 14.00 -8.21 6.17
N PRO A 279 13.87 -7.74 4.92
CA PRO A 279 14.24 -6.38 4.54
C PRO A 279 13.50 -5.34 5.39
N VAL A 280 14.19 -4.25 5.74
CA VAL A 280 13.59 -3.15 6.51
C VAL A 280 12.68 -2.33 5.60
N HIS A 281 11.41 -2.19 5.98
CA HIS A 281 10.48 -1.30 5.28
C HIS A 281 10.54 0.11 5.86
N ASN A 282 11.06 1.06 5.08
CA ASN A 282 11.24 2.46 5.50
C ASN A 282 9.94 3.30 5.43
N ALA A 283 8.87 2.77 4.85
CA ALA A 283 7.56 3.42 4.76
C ALA A 283 6.43 2.40 4.88
N GLY A 284 5.22 2.88 5.19
CA GLY A 284 4.02 2.06 5.14
C GLY A 284 3.74 1.57 3.71
N LEU A 285 3.34 0.31 3.59
CA LEU A 285 3.03 -0.33 2.31
C LEU A 285 1.53 -0.55 2.17
N SER A 286 1.05 -0.58 0.94
CA SER A 286 -0.36 -0.84 0.63
C SER A 286 -0.46 -1.77 -0.57
N VAL A 287 -1.27 -2.80 -0.44
CA VAL A 287 -1.53 -3.79 -1.51
C VAL A 287 -3.04 -3.95 -1.67
N ILE A 288 -3.49 -4.03 -2.92
CA ILE A 288 -4.86 -4.37 -3.28
C ILE A 288 -4.82 -5.66 -4.09
N LEU A 289 -5.59 -6.65 -3.66
CA LEU A 289 -5.80 -7.92 -4.33
C LEU A 289 -7.28 -8.07 -4.63
N GLU A 290 -7.60 -8.46 -5.85
CA GLU A 290 -8.97 -8.71 -6.28
C GLU A 290 -9.12 -10.18 -6.62
N SER A 291 -10.15 -10.85 -6.09
CA SER A 291 -10.45 -12.25 -6.38
C SER A 291 -11.95 -12.48 -6.57
N THR A 292 -12.31 -13.36 -7.50
CA THR A 292 -13.70 -13.81 -7.69
C THR A 292 -14.17 -14.74 -6.57
N GLU A 293 -13.25 -15.27 -5.76
CA GLU A 293 -13.56 -16.12 -4.60
C GLU A 293 -13.92 -15.31 -3.35
N VAL A 294 -13.63 -14.01 -3.37
CA VAL A 294 -13.89 -13.09 -2.26
C VAL A 294 -15.25 -12.47 -2.48
N LYS A 295 -16.16 -12.63 -1.53
CA LYS A 295 -17.51 -12.05 -1.59
C LYS A 295 -17.64 -10.73 -0.85
N GLU A 296 -16.95 -10.62 0.28
CA GLU A 296 -16.91 -9.44 1.12
C GLU A 296 -15.48 -8.87 1.14
N PRO A 297 -15.32 -7.54 1.08
CA PRO A 297 -13.99 -6.97 1.18
C PRO A 297 -13.40 -7.24 2.58
N VAL A 298 -12.10 -7.49 2.64
CA VAL A 298 -11.37 -7.71 3.89
C VAL A 298 -10.19 -6.76 3.94
N LEU A 299 -10.04 -6.05 5.07
CA LEU A 299 -8.90 -5.19 5.33
C LEU A 299 -7.94 -5.87 6.30
N TYR A 300 -6.65 -5.86 5.98
CA TYR A 300 -5.57 -6.35 6.82
C TYR A 300 -4.64 -5.19 7.15
N PHE A 301 -4.36 -4.98 8.44
CA PHE A 301 -3.38 -4.02 8.92
C PHE A 301 -2.30 -4.78 9.67
N ARG A 302 -1.14 -4.91 9.05
CA ARG A 302 0.00 -5.64 9.57
C ARG A 302 1.03 -4.68 10.16
N TYR A 303 1.42 -4.91 11.40
CA TYR A 303 2.46 -4.17 12.11
C TYR A 303 3.63 -5.10 12.41
N ARG A 304 4.82 -4.76 11.94
CA ARG A 304 6.04 -5.52 12.26
C ARG A 304 6.37 -5.32 13.74
N VAL A 305 6.72 -6.40 14.42
CA VAL A 305 7.14 -6.39 15.83
C VAL A 305 8.41 -7.21 15.97
N SER A 306 9.38 -6.72 16.74
CA SER A 306 10.66 -7.41 16.89
C SER A 306 10.51 -8.83 17.44
N LEU A 307 11.41 -9.73 17.03
CA LEU A 307 11.54 -11.05 17.63
C LEU A 307 11.87 -10.90 19.13
N PHE A 308 10.94 -11.32 20.00
CA PHE A 308 11.15 -11.26 21.44
C PHE A 308 11.98 -12.47 21.89
N LYS A 309 13.23 -12.23 22.31
CA LYS A 309 14.11 -13.26 22.87
C LYS A 309 13.75 -13.67 24.30
N HIS A 310 12.90 -12.90 24.97
CA HIS A 310 12.52 -13.10 26.37
C HIS A 310 11.02 -13.36 26.53
N THR A 311 10.67 -14.36 27.33
CA THR A 311 9.29 -14.81 27.55
C THR A 311 8.36 -13.73 28.12
N SER A 312 8.87 -12.80 28.93
CA SER A 312 8.07 -11.71 29.53
C SER A 312 7.60 -10.68 28.50
N GLU A 313 8.44 -10.35 27.51
CA GLU A 313 8.08 -9.40 26.45
C GLU A 313 7.02 -9.97 25.50
N THR A 314 7.09 -11.27 25.23
CA THR A 314 6.08 -12.01 24.45
C THR A 314 4.74 -12.04 25.18
N SER A 315 4.75 -12.28 26.50
CA SER A 315 3.56 -12.22 27.35
C SER A 315 2.86 -10.86 27.30
N ALA A 316 3.61 -9.75 27.40
CA ALA A 316 3.05 -8.41 27.26
C ALA A 316 2.45 -8.14 25.87
N ALA A 317 3.05 -8.69 24.80
CA ALA A 317 2.52 -8.58 23.45
C ALA A 317 1.21 -9.35 23.24
N HIS A 318 1.10 -10.57 23.80
CA HIS A 318 -0.14 -11.34 23.76
C HIS A 318 -1.28 -10.61 24.48
N LEU A 319 -1.04 -10.09 25.69
CA LEU A 319 -2.03 -9.31 26.43
C LEU A 319 -2.42 -8.03 25.69
N ALA A 320 -1.45 -7.32 25.10
CA ALA A 320 -1.72 -6.15 24.28
C ALA A 320 -2.68 -6.48 23.13
N VAL A 321 -2.39 -7.52 22.35
CA VAL A 321 -3.22 -7.93 21.21
C VAL A 321 -4.61 -8.39 21.64
N ASP A 322 -4.73 -9.15 22.74
CA ASP A 322 -6.02 -9.57 23.27
C ASP A 322 -6.90 -8.37 23.69
N ILE A 323 -6.32 -7.37 24.35
CA ILE A 323 -7.03 -6.15 24.75
C ILE A 323 -7.44 -5.32 23.51
N LEU A 324 -6.62 -5.32 22.46
CA LEU A 324 -6.91 -4.60 21.22
C LEU A 324 -8.02 -5.28 20.41
N GLY A 325 -7.93 -6.60 20.17
CA GLY A 325 -8.77 -7.32 19.21
C GLY A 325 -9.09 -8.77 19.57
N GLY A 326 -8.87 -9.22 20.81
CA GLY A 326 -9.07 -10.61 21.25
C GLY A 326 -10.53 -11.05 21.46
N GLY A 327 -11.51 -10.21 21.11
CA GLY A 327 -12.93 -10.59 21.19
C GLY A 327 -13.87 -9.40 21.38
N LYS A 328 -15.13 -9.68 21.70
CA LYS A 328 -16.21 -8.68 21.77
C LYS A 328 -16.00 -7.60 22.85
N SER A 329 -15.18 -7.87 23.85
CA SER A 329 -14.83 -6.91 24.91
C SER A 329 -13.65 -6.02 24.56
N SER A 330 -12.97 -6.27 23.43
CA SER A 330 -11.74 -5.57 23.05
C SER A 330 -12.03 -4.12 22.66
N LYS A 331 -10.99 -3.27 22.73
CA LYS A 331 -11.12 -1.84 22.42
C LYS A 331 -11.57 -1.60 20.98
N LEU A 332 -10.97 -2.29 20.01
CA LEU A 332 -11.32 -2.11 18.60
C LEU A 332 -12.71 -2.64 18.28
N TYR A 333 -13.14 -3.74 18.92
CA TYR A 333 -14.48 -4.28 18.69
C TYR A 333 -15.55 -3.32 19.23
N LYS A 334 -15.39 -2.81 20.45
CA LYS A 334 -16.31 -1.83 21.03
C LYS A 334 -16.43 -0.59 20.14
N ASP A 335 -15.31 -0.01 19.72
CA ASP A 335 -15.32 1.22 18.91
C ASP A 335 -15.86 1.00 17.50
N LEU A 336 -15.34 0.02 16.74
CA LEU A 336 -15.66 -0.13 15.31
C LEU A 336 -16.97 -0.88 15.05
N VAL A 337 -17.31 -1.86 15.89
CA VAL A 337 -18.47 -2.74 15.68
C VAL A 337 -19.68 -2.25 16.48
N LEU A 338 -19.51 -1.89 17.76
CA LEU A 338 -20.63 -1.52 18.62
C LEU A 338 -20.96 -0.03 18.58
N ASP A 339 -19.96 0.84 18.73
CA ASP A 339 -20.19 2.27 18.90
C ASP A 339 -20.38 2.99 17.56
N LYS A 340 -19.50 2.72 16.59
CA LYS A 340 -19.51 3.39 15.27
C LYS A 340 -20.23 2.60 14.18
N ASP A 341 -20.44 1.30 14.38
CA ASP A 341 -21.16 0.43 13.45
C ASP A 341 -20.58 0.46 12.01
N VAL A 342 -19.24 0.55 11.90
CA VAL A 342 -18.51 0.63 10.62
C VAL A 342 -17.94 -0.72 10.17
N ALA A 343 -17.86 -1.70 11.06
CA ALA A 343 -17.34 -3.04 10.81
C ALA A 343 -18.31 -4.11 11.31
N VAL A 344 -18.37 -5.25 10.62
CA VAL A 344 -19.06 -6.47 11.10
C VAL A 344 -18.19 -7.18 12.14
N SER A 345 -16.88 -7.21 11.88
CA SER A 345 -15.92 -7.81 12.79
C SER A 345 -14.58 -7.09 12.73
N VAL A 346 -13.86 -7.17 13.84
CA VAL A 346 -12.45 -6.80 13.94
C VAL A 346 -11.78 -7.79 14.87
N SER A 347 -10.58 -8.24 14.50
CA SER A 347 -9.80 -9.16 15.31
C SER A 347 -8.32 -8.82 15.18
N ALA A 348 -7.55 -9.04 16.25
CA ALA A 348 -6.12 -8.81 16.27
C ALA A 348 -5.38 -10.08 16.66
N TYR A 349 -4.27 -10.37 15.98
CA TYR A 349 -3.49 -11.58 16.16
C TYR A 349 -2.01 -11.24 16.25
N TYR A 350 -1.30 -11.87 17.19
CA TYR A 350 0.15 -11.86 17.23
C TYR A 350 0.68 -13.13 16.57
N ASN A 351 1.51 -12.95 15.55
CA ASN A 351 2.17 -14.04 14.84
C ASN A 351 3.67 -13.94 15.10
N SER A 352 4.20 -14.87 15.89
CA SER A 352 5.64 -15.02 16.05
C SER A 352 6.22 -15.79 14.86
N LEU A 353 7.35 -15.32 14.36
CA LEU A 353 8.18 -16.07 13.43
C LEU A 353 9.44 -16.55 14.15
N THR A 354 9.92 -17.72 13.78
CA THR A 354 11.06 -18.36 14.47
C THR A 354 12.40 -17.68 14.19
N PHE A 355 12.62 -17.24 12.95
CA PHE A 355 13.91 -16.70 12.48
C PHE A 355 13.79 -15.29 11.89
N SER A 356 12.66 -14.63 12.11
CA SER A 356 12.42 -13.26 11.68
C SER A 356 11.58 -12.50 12.69
N ASP A 357 11.45 -11.20 12.51
CA ASP A 357 10.52 -10.38 13.28
C ASP A 357 9.10 -10.90 13.13
N GLY A 358 8.36 -10.89 14.24
CA GLY A 358 6.95 -11.22 14.24
C GLY A 358 6.11 -10.11 13.61
N TYR A 359 4.81 -10.36 13.53
CA TYR A 359 3.86 -9.36 13.08
C TYR A 359 2.56 -9.44 13.88
N ILE A 360 1.92 -8.28 14.04
CA ILE A 360 0.56 -8.18 14.52
C ILE A 360 -0.33 -7.88 13.36
N ASP A 361 -1.35 -8.71 13.16
CA ASP A 361 -2.37 -8.50 12.14
C ASP A 361 -3.66 -8.04 12.81
N ILE A 362 -4.19 -6.92 12.36
CA ILE A 362 -5.56 -6.51 12.62
C ILE A 362 -6.35 -6.77 11.35
N GLN A 363 -7.31 -7.68 11.44
CA GLN A 363 -8.25 -7.98 10.35
C GLN A 363 -9.57 -7.26 10.62
N VAL A 364 -10.11 -6.58 9.62
CA VAL A 364 -11.41 -5.90 9.70
C VAL A 364 -12.28 -6.33 8.53
N ILE A 365 -13.49 -6.81 8.84
CA ILE A 365 -14.55 -7.02 7.86
C ILE A 365 -15.48 -5.80 7.94
N PRO A 366 -15.50 -4.93 6.92
CA PRO A 366 -16.28 -3.72 6.91
C PRO A 366 -17.78 -4.05 6.84
N LYS A 367 -18.61 -3.21 7.43
CA LYS A 367 -20.07 -3.33 7.29
C LYS A 367 -20.48 -3.03 5.85
N SER A 368 -21.42 -3.82 5.30
CA SER A 368 -21.94 -3.61 3.96
C SER A 368 -22.40 -2.16 3.75
N GLY A 369 -21.94 -1.55 2.64
CA GLY A 369 -22.23 -0.14 2.29
C GLY A 369 -21.30 0.90 2.94
N VAL A 370 -20.43 0.51 3.87
CA VAL A 370 -19.43 1.42 4.46
C VAL A 370 -18.20 1.47 3.55
N ASN A 371 -17.74 2.70 3.24
CA ASN A 371 -16.55 2.90 2.41
C ASN A 371 -15.28 2.39 3.14
N LEU A 372 -14.40 1.69 2.43
CA LEU A 372 -13.16 1.15 3.01
C LEU A 372 -12.26 2.22 3.63
N GLY A 373 -12.17 3.39 3.00
CA GLY A 373 -11.43 4.54 3.54
C GLY A 373 -12.03 5.07 4.85
N THR A 374 -13.35 4.92 5.05
CA THR A 374 -13.98 5.20 6.35
C THR A 374 -13.54 4.19 7.40
N VAL A 375 -13.53 2.89 7.08
CA VAL A 375 -13.11 1.86 8.04
C VAL A 375 -11.64 2.02 8.42
N GLU A 376 -10.76 2.29 7.46
CA GLU A 376 -9.35 2.60 7.71
C GLU A 376 -9.18 3.81 8.61
N ARG A 377 -9.91 4.90 8.31
CA ARG A 377 -9.93 6.11 9.14
C ARG A 377 -10.40 5.81 10.56
N GLU A 378 -11.49 5.08 10.71
CA GLU A 378 -12.06 4.82 12.03
C GLU A 378 -11.20 3.89 12.86
N LEU A 379 -10.53 2.91 12.24
CA LEU A 379 -9.52 2.10 12.92
C LEU A 379 -8.37 2.96 13.44
N GLU A 380 -7.83 3.86 12.61
CA GLU A 380 -6.79 4.81 13.02
C GLU A 380 -7.29 5.72 14.15
N ASN A 381 -8.50 6.26 14.05
CA ASN A 381 -9.11 7.05 15.10
C ASN A 381 -9.23 6.26 16.41
N ALA A 382 -9.68 5.00 16.34
CA ALA A 382 -9.78 4.12 17.51
C ALA A 382 -8.41 3.97 18.18
N ILE A 383 -7.38 3.63 17.41
CA ILE A 383 -6.00 3.50 17.87
C ILE A 383 -5.51 4.80 18.52
N ASN A 384 -5.69 5.93 17.84
CA ASN A 384 -5.23 7.24 18.30
C ASN A 384 -5.97 7.74 19.56
N ASN A 385 -7.22 7.29 19.76
CA ASN A 385 -8.02 7.67 20.91
C ASN A 385 -7.61 6.95 22.20
N PHE A 386 -7.27 5.66 22.14
CA PHE A 386 -6.87 4.91 23.33
C PHE A 386 -5.36 4.97 23.59
N MET A 387 -4.51 5.17 22.58
CA MET A 387 -3.05 5.17 22.73
C MET A 387 -2.52 6.15 23.81
N PRO A 388 -2.98 7.43 23.90
CA PRO A 388 -2.53 8.34 24.96
C PRO A 388 -3.16 8.04 26.33
N LYS A 389 -4.33 7.38 26.38
CA LYS A 389 -5.02 7.03 27.63
C LYS A 389 -4.48 5.73 28.25
N GLY A 390 -3.95 4.84 27.41
CA GLY A 390 -3.53 3.50 27.78
C GLY A 390 -4.70 2.54 28.04
N ILE A 391 -4.36 1.37 28.57
CA ILE A 391 -5.29 0.36 29.06
C ILE A 391 -5.59 0.55 30.56
N THR A 392 -6.72 0.02 31.03
CA THR A 392 -7.07 0.02 32.46
C THR A 392 -6.60 -1.25 33.17
N ASP A 393 -6.50 -1.21 34.51
CA ASP A 393 -6.16 -2.40 35.29
C ASP A 393 -7.21 -3.52 35.11
N GLU A 394 -8.49 -3.16 35.06
CA GLU A 394 -9.58 -4.11 34.80
C GLU A 394 -9.42 -4.83 33.45
N GLU A 395 -9.03 -4.11 32.40
CA GLU A 395 -8.74 -4.69 31.09
C GLU A 395 -7.55 -5.66 31.15
N LEU A 396 -6.49 -5.29 31.88
CA LEU A 396 -5.32 -6.13 32.10
C LEU A 396 -5.66 -7.41 32.87
N GLN A 397 -6.35 -7.30 34.01
CA GLN A 397 -6.73 -8.46 34.82
C GLN A 397 -7.65 -9.41 34.05
N SER A 398 -8.60 -8.85 33.31
CA SER A 398 -9.50 -9.65 32.45
C SER A 398 -8.75 -10.39 31.36
N SER A 399 -7.76 -9.74 30.73
CA SER A 399 -6.90 -10.35 29.71
C SER A 399 -6.02 -11.46 30.29
N LYS A 400 -5.38 -11.23 31.45
CA LYS A 400 -4.61 -12.25 32.18
C LYS A 400 -5.47 -13.47 32.53
N TYR A 401 -6.69 -13.24 33.00
CA TYR A 401 -7.62 -14.31 33.34
C TYR A 401 -7.99 -15.15 32.11
N ARG A 402 -8.39 -14.51 31.00
CA ARG A 402 -8.69 -15.22 29.74
C ARG A 402 -7.49 -16.00 29.23
N TYR A 403 -6.30 -15.40 29.25
CA TYR A 403 -5.06 -16.06 28.86
C TYR A 403 -4.83 -17.31 29.71
N LYS A 404 -4.95 -17.20 31.04
CA LYS A 404 -4.76 -18.32 31.97
C LYS A 404 -5.74 -19.48 31.72
N VAL A 405 -7.02 -19.18 31.49
CA VAL A 405 -8.04 -20.19 31.15
C VAL A 405 -7.66 -20.91 29.85
N ALA A 406 -7.35 -20.16 28.79
CA ALA A 406 -6.94 -20.75 27.52
C ALA A 406 -5.71 -21.66 27.67
N GLN A 407 -4.77 -21.33 28.55
CA GLN A 407 -3.62 -22.19 28.81
C GLN A 407 -3.96 -23.43 29.63
N PHE A 408 -4.83 -23.36 30.64
CA PHE A 408 -5.25 -24.56 31.36
C PHE A 408 -5.97 -25.54 30.44
N ASP A 409 -6.84 -25.04 29.56
CA ASP A 409 -7.51 -25.87 28.56
C ASP A 409 -6.49 -26.56 27.65
N ASN A 410 -5.49 -25.82 27.16
CA ASN A 410 -4.38 -26.40 26.37
C ASN A 410 -3.57 -27.43 27.17
N LEU A 411 -3.33 -27.24 28.46
CA LEU A 411 -2.55 -28.17 29.28
C LEU A 411 -3.34 -29.39 29.75
N SER A 412 -4.65 -29.42 29.56
CA SER A 412 -5.48 -30.58 29.86
C SER A 412 -5.39 -31.70 28.81
N ASP A 413 -4.80 -31.40 27.65
CA ASP A 413 -4.60 -32.34 26.54
C ASP A 413 -3.12 -32.69 26.36
N LEU A 414 -2.80 -33.98 26.44
CA LEU A 414 -1.46 -34.51 26.23
C LEU A 414 -0.87 -34.11 24.86
N THR A 415 -1.72 -33.99 23.83
CA THR A 415 -1.32 -33.57 22.48
C THR A 415 -0.80 -32.14 22.48
N HIS A 416 -1.50 -31.24 23.17
CA HIS A 416 -1.13 -29.83 23.26
C HIS A 416 0.12 -29.62 24.12
N ILE A 417 0.32 -30.41 25.18
CA ILE A 417 1.59 -30.41 25.93
C ILE A 417 2.75 -30.79 24.99
N ALA A 418 2.60 -31.83 24.17
CA ALA A 418 3.62 -32.21 23.21
C ALA A 418 3.89 -31.12 22.16
N MET A 419 2.84 -30.55 21.57
CA MET A 419 2.93 -29.45 20.60
C MET A 419 3.50 -28.17 21.21
N PHE A 420 3.43 -27.98 22.53
CA PHE A 420 4.04 -26.84 23.21
C PHE A 420 5.57 -26.95 23.27
N TYR A 421 6.11 -28.11 23.66
CA TYR A 421 7.55 -28.30 23.83
C TYR A 421 8.31 -28.49 22.51
N VAL A 422 7.79 -29.31 21.59
CA VAL A 422 8.53 -29.72 20.37
C VAL A 422 9.03 -28.53 19.55
N PRO A 423 8.22 -27.51 19.20
CA PRO A 423 8.70 -26.38 18.41
C PRO A 423 9.82 -25.62 19.12
N ARG A 424 9.70 -25.37 20.43
CA ARG A 424 10.67 -24.60 21.22
C ARG A 424 12.01 -25.32 21.34
N LEU A 425 11.98 -26.62 21.60
CA LEU A 425 13.18 -27.46 21.62
C LEU A 425 13.82 -27.52 20.22
N ALA A 426 13.03 -27.58 19.15
CA ALA A 426 13.55 -27.52 17.79
C ALA A 426 14.24 -26.18 17.48
N LEU A 427 13.85 -25.08 18.15
CA LEU A 427 14.53 -23.78 18.05
C LEU A 427 15.85 -23.73 18.83
N GLY A 428 16.17 -24.76 19.62
CA GLY A 428 17.34 -24.80 20.50
C GLY A 428 17.13 -24.08 21.83
N ILE A 429 15.88 -23.80 22.24
CA ILE A 429 15.59 -23.28 23.57
C ILE A 429 15.82 -24.42 24.58
N PRO A 430 16.68 -24.24 25.60
CA PRO A 430 16.91 -25.25 26.64
C PRO A 430 15.61 -25.64 27.37
N LEU A 431 15.47 -26.92 27.74
CA LEU A 431 14.25 -27.43 28.36
C LEU A 431 13.90 -26.71 29.67
N ASP A 432 14.90 -26.35 30.46
CA ASP A 432 14.79 -25.61 31.72
C ASP A 432 14.39 -24.13 31.53
N GLU A 433 14.54 -23.58 30.32
CA GLU A 433 14.06 -22.24 29.98
C GLU A 433 12.60 -22.21 29.48
N ILE A 434 12.02 -23.38 29.18
CA ILE A 434 10.64 -23.50 28.69
C ILE A 434 9.65 -23.44 29.87
N ASP A 435 9.05 -22.27 30.07
CA ASP A 435 8.02 -22.07 31.09
C ASP A 435 6.62 -22.46 30.58
N ILE A 436 6.19 -23.69 30.91
CA ILE A 436 4.84 -24.18 30.62
C ILE A 436 3.78 -23.70 31.63
N SER A 437 4.20 -23.20 32.79
CA SER A 437 3.28 -22.76 33.85
C SER A 437 2.60 -21.43 33.53
N TYR A 438 3.15 -20.68 32.56
CA TYR A 438 2.79 -19.32 32.21
C TYR A 438 2.81 -18.36 33.41
N SER A 439 3.53 -18.70 34.48
CA SER A 439 3.58 -17.93 35.72
C SER A 439 4.05 -16.49 35.49
N LYS A 440 4.93 -16.29 34.51
CA LYS A 440 5.46 -14.98 34.08
C LYS A 440 4.40 -14.00 33.57
N ILE A 441 3.18 -14.46 33.24
CA ILE A 441 2.06 -13.56 32.87
C ILE A 441 1.60 -12.72 34.06
N ASN A 442 1.77 -13.23 35.28
CA ASN A 442 1.37 -12.53 36.50
C ASN A 442 2.25 -11.31 36.74
N ASP A 443 3.52 -11.39 36.34
CA ASP A 443 4.53 -10.33 36.52
C ASP A 443 4.34 -9.16 35.56
N VAL A 444 3.58 -9.35 34.46
CA VAL A 444 3.32 -8.29 33.48
C VAL A 444 2.44 -7.20 34.09
N ASN A 445 2.91 -5.97 34.13
CA ASN A 445 2.16 -4.83 34.67
C ASN A 445 1.54 -3.95 33.57
N LEU A 446 0.80 -2.91 33.97
CA LEU A 446 0.16 -1.97 33.05
C LEU A 446 1.14 -1.23 32.15
N GLU A 447 2.29 -0.85 32.69
CA GLU A 447 3.31 -0.11 31.95
C GLU A 447 3.93 -0.97 30.86
N ASP A 448 4.19 -2.25 31.14
CA ASP A 448 4.71 -3.21 30.15
C ASP A 448 3.79 -3.31 28.93
N VAL A 449 2.49 -3.48 29.16
CA VAL A 449 1.49 -3.63 28.09
C VAL A 449 1.30 -2.31 27.34
N ASN A 450 1.23 -1.18 28.04
CA ASN A 450 1.11 0.13 27.40
C ASN A 450 2.36 0.49 26.56
N ASN A 451 3.56 0.18 27.05
CA ASN A 451 4.80 0.33 26.30
C ASN A 451 4.78 -0.55 25.05
N LYS A 452 4.27 -1.79 25.17
CA LYS A 452 4.16 -2.69 24.03
C LYS A 452 3.17 -2.16 22.98
N ILE A 453 1.98 -1.71 23.39
CA ILE A 453 0.98 -1.08 22.50
C ILE A 453 1.61 0.11 21.76
N ARG A 454 2.35 0.98 22.46
CA ARG A 454 3.05 2.11 21.83
C ARG A 454 4.09 1.66 20.81
N ALA A 455 4.88 0.63 21.13
CA ALA A 455 5.89 0.08 20.22
C ALA A 455 5.27 -0.56 18.96
N ILE A 456 4.10 -1.21 19.10
CA ILE A 456 3.38 -1.82 17.97
C ILE A 456 2.93 -0.75 16.99
N PHE A 457 2.27 0.30 17.48
CA PHE A 457 1.66 1.32 16.63
C PHE A 457 2.62 2.43 16.19
N SER A 458 3.85 2.46 16.71
CA SER A 458 4.92 3.32 16.19
C SER A 458 5.60 2.74 14.93
N ALA A 459 5.47 1.44 14.69
CA ALA A 459 6.04 0.76 13.53
C ALA A 459 5.31 1.12 12.22
N ASN A 460 6.03 1.00 11.09
CA ASN A 460 5.42 1.11 9.76
C ASN A 460 4.40 -0.01 9.54
N LYS A 461 3.20 0.35 9.12
CA LYS A 461 2.12 -0.62 8.82
C LYS A 461 2.10 -1.02 7.35
N LEU A 462 1.71 -2.26 7.09
CA LEU A 462 1.31 -2.73 5.77
C LEU A 462 -0.22 -2.88 5.75
N VAL A 463 -0.87 -2.30 4.73
CA VAL A 463 -2.31 -2.37 4.54
C VAL A 463 -2.62 -3.28 3.36
N GLY A 464 -3.25 -4.42 3.60
CA GLY A 464 -3.79 -5.29 2.56
C GLY A 464 -5.28 -5.05 2.38
N ARG A 465 -5.74 -4.98 1.13
CA ARG A 465 -7.17 -4.96 0.78
C ARG A 465 -7.45 -6.13 -0.12
N LEU A 466 -8.28 -7.06 0.35
CA LEU A 466 -8.76 -8.18 -0.44
C LEU A 466 -10.19 -7.86 -0.86
N LEU A 467 -10.40 -7.65 -2.17
CA LEU A 467 -11.66 -7.16 -2.72
C LEU A 467 -12.32 -8.22 -3.62
N PRO A 468 -13.66 -8.25 -3.68
CA PRO A 468 -14.37 -9.01 -4.71
C PRO A 468 -13.98 -8.49 -6.09
N LYS A 469 -13.64 -9.39 -7.01
CA LYS A 469 -13.40 -9.06 -8.42
C LYS A 469 -14.70 -9.19 -9.21
N GLY A 470 -15.14 -8.11 -9.85
CA GLY A 470 -16.30 -8.14 -10.74
C GLY A 470 -16.01 -8.69 -12.13
N GLU A 471 -17.04 -9.26 -12.77
CA GLU A 471 -17.04 -9.68 -14.16
C GLU A 471 -17.54 -8.53 -15.05
N GLU A 472 -16.80 -8.19 -16.12
CA GLU A 472 -17.32 -7.30 -17.16
C GLU A 472 -18.26 -8.06 -18.09
N VAL A 473 -19.51 -7.61 -18.18
CA VAL A 473 -20.56 -8.27 -18.97
C VAL A 473 -21.09 -7.32 -20.03
N THR A 474 -21.32 -7.83 -21.23
CA THR A 474 -21.99 -7.09 -22.32
C THR A 474 -23.31 -7.77 -22.69
N THR A 475 -24.41 -7.02 -22.67
CA THR A 475 -25.75 -7.52 -23.03
C THR A 475 -25.95 -7.59 -24.53
N ARG A 476 -27.04 -8.24 -24.98
CA ARG A 476 -27.37 -8.34 -26.41
C ARG A 476 -27.74 -6.99 -27.02
N LYS A 477 -28.30 -6.06 -26.24
CA LYS A 477 -28.57 -4.68 -26.69
C LYS A 477 -27.39 -3.72 -26.47
N GLY A 478 -26.22 -4.23 -26.09
CA GLY A 478 -24.96 -3.49 -26.06
C GLY A 478 -24.69 -2.72 -24.77
N PHE A 479 -25.41 -3.01 -23.67
CA PHE A 479 -25.07 -2.45 -22.36
C PHE A 479 -23.84 -3.16 -21.81
N LYS A 480 -22.86 -2.39 -21.34
CA LYS A 480 -21.70 -2.90 -20.61
C LYS A 480 -21.89 -2.63 -19.12
N PHE A 481 -21.68 -3.64 -18.30
CA PHE A 481 -21.79 -3.50 -16.84
C PHE A 481 -20.76 -4.36 -16.12
N LEU A 482 -20.36 -3.90 -14.93
CA LEU A 482 -19.58 -4.70 -13.99
C LEU A 482 -20.55 -5.49 -13.09
N PHE A 483 -20.36 -6.79 -12.97
CA PHE A 483 -21.20 -7.67 -12.17
C PHE A 483 -20.41 -8.32 -11.02
N VAL A 484 -20.92 -8.23 -9.80
CA VAL A 484 -20.35 -8.90 -8.62
C VAL A 484 -21.45 -9.73 -7.97
N GLU A 485 -21.40 -11.05 -8.13
CA GLU A 485 -22.36 -11.94 -7.49
C GLU A 485 -22.07 -12.03 -5.99
N ASN A 486 -23.07 -11.73 -5.15
CA ASN A 486 -23.01 -11.94 -3.72
C ASN A 486 -24.40 -12.29 -3.17
N CYS A 487 -24.60 -13.54 -2.78
CA CYS A 487 -25.86 -14.06 -2.24
C CYS A 487 -25.90 -14.22 -0.71
N ASP A 488 -25.00 -13.56 0.02
CA ASP A 488 -24.97 -13.64 1.49
C ASP A 488 -26.16 -12.91 2.12
N LEU A 489 -26.74 -11.93 1.40
CA LEU A 489 -28.03 -11.31 1.70
C LEU A 489 -28.93 -11.34 0.45
N PRO A 490 -30.27 -11.44 0.58
CA PRO A 490 -31.21 -11.43 -0.54
C PRO A 490 -31.44 -10.01 -1.06
N LYS A 491 -30.37 -9.29 -1.37
CA LYS A 491 -30.37 -7.88 -1.81
C LYS A 491 -29.56 -7.70 -3.08
N VAL A 492 -29.96 -6.72 -3.87
CA VAL A 492 -29.27 -6.32 -5.09
C VAL A 492 -29.14 -4.81 -5.11
N SER A 493 -27.93 -4.33 -5.41
CA SER A 493 -27.62 -2.93 -5.67
C SER A 493 -27.23 -2.77 -7.14
N LEU A 494 -27.89 -1.85 -7.84
CA LEU A 494 -27.61 -1.50 -9.22
C LEU A 494 -27.32 -0.01 -9.29
N ASN A 495 -26.15 0.34 -9.82
CA ASN A 495 -25.71 1.72 -9.95
C ASN A 495 -25.53 2.06 -11.43
N ILE A 496 -26.00 3.24 -11.81
CA ILE A 496 -25.84 3.82 -13.15
C ILE A 496 -25.17 5.18 -13.01
N SER A 497 -24.19 5.45 -13.87
CA SER A 497 -23.60 6.77 -14.04
C SER A 497 -23.62 7.18 -15.50
N PHE A 498 -24.23 8.33 -15.79
CA PHE A 498 -24.18 8.96 -17.10
C PHE A 498 -22.97 9.90 -17.17
N LYS A 499 -21.99 9.55 -18.01
CA LYS A 499 -20.80 10.34 -18.26
C LYS A 499 -21.16 11.63 -18.99
N ASP A 500 -20.39 12.68 -18.70
CA ASP A 500 -20.55 14.03 -19.22
C ASP A 500 -22.00 14.57 -19.13
N ALA A 501 -22.70 14.23 -18.04
CA ALA A 501 -24.05 14.68 -17.72
C ALA A 501 -24.10 15.50 -16.43
N GLY A 502 -22.95 15.85 -15.84
CA GLY A 502 -22.87 16.66 -14.63
C GLY A 502 -23.02 18.17 -14.87
N HIS A 503 -22.99 18.93 -13.77
CA HIS A 503 -23.25 20.38 -13.79
C HIS A 503 -22.30 21.18 -14.69
N VAL A 504 -21.06 20.73 -14.94
CA VAL A 504 -20.11 21.49 -15.78
C VAL A 504 -20.53 21.67 -17.23
N TYR A 505 -21.51 20.89 -17.69
CA TYR A 505 -22.03 20.93 -19.05
C TYR A 505 -23.28 21.81 -19.20
N GLU A 506 -23.81 22.36 -18.10
CA GLU A 506 -24.98 23.24 -18.07
C GLU A 506 -24.73 24.57 -18.79
N ASN A 507 -25.80 25.23 -19.23
CA ASN A 507 -25.73 26.63 -19.66
C ASN A 507 -25.65 27.57 -18.44
N ALA A 508 -25.15 28.79 -18.64
CA ALA A 508 -25.01 29.74 -17.53
C ALA A 508 -26.37 30.22 -16.97
N GLU A 509 -27.43 30.18 -17.78
CA GLU A 509 -28.77 30.64 -17.41
C GLU A 509 -29.57 29.60 -16.60
N LYS A 510 -29.21 28.32 -16.67
CA LYS A 510 -29.85 27.21 -15.94
C LYS A 510 -28.82 26.44 -15.11
N GLN A 511 -27.94 27.16 -14.43
CA GLN A 511 -27.04 26.52 -13.47
C GLN A 511 -27.87 25.83 -12.36
N GLY A 512 -27.41 24.65 -11.95
CA GLY A 512 -28.14 23.81 -11.00
C GLY A 512 -29.22 22.93 -11.62
N LEU A 513 -29.39 22.94 -12.95
CA LEU A 513 -30.40 22.10 -13.65
C LEU A 513 -30.19 20.60 -13.41
N THR A 514 -28.96 20.13 -13.36
CA THR A 514 -28.60 18.73 -13.09
C THR A 514 -29.05 18.34 -11.67
N TRP A 515 -28.75 19.19 -10.68
CA TRP A 515 -29.16 18.99 -9.29
C TRP A 515 -30.67 19.04 -9.15
N PHE A 516 -31.33 20.05 -9.73
CA PHE A 516 -32.79 20.15 -9.74
C PHE A 516 -33.44 18.93 -10.40
N THR A 517 -32.86 18.45 -11.50
CA THR A 517 -33.32 17.22 -12.19
C THR A 517 -33.25 16.01 -11.27
N SER A 518 -32.20 15.89 -10.43
CA SER A 518 -32.08 14.79 -9.45
C SER A 518 -33.20 14.79 -8.40
N LEU A 519 -33.78 15.96 -8.10
CA LEU A 519 -34.92 16.07 -7.18
C LEU A 519 -36.24 15.75 -7.88
N ILE A 520 -36.52 16.41 -9.00
CA ILE A 520 -37.83 16.32 -9.69
C ILE A 520 -38.09 14.97 -10.34
N ILE A 521 -37.06 14.21 -10.71
CA ILE A 521 -37.22 12.84 -11.26
C ILE A 521 -37.90 11.90 -10.24
N GLN A 522 -37.86 12.23 -8.95
CA GLN A 522 -38.47 11.44 -7.87
C GLN A 522 -39.95 11.76 -7.66
N GLU A 523 -40.48 12.83 -8.25
CA GLU A 523 -41.86 13.31 -8.08
C GLU A 523 -42.90 12.54 -8.93
N GLY A 524 -42.56 11.34 -9.38
CA GLY A 524 -43.42 10.46 -10.16
C GLY A 524 -42.80 10.05 -11.49
N ALA A 525 -43.20 8.89 -12.00
CA ALA A 525 -42.65 8.36 -13.23
C ALA A 525 -43.59 7.38 -13.93
N GLY A 526 -43.46 7.30 -15.25
CA GLY A 526 -44.28 6.46 -16.10
C GLY A 526 -45.76 6.83 -15.98
N LYS A 527 -46.57 5.89 -15.48
CA LYS A 527 -48.01 6.10 -15.24
C LYS A 527 -48.34 6.57 -13.83
N ASN A 528 -47.38 6.53 -12.91
CA ASN A 528 -47.60 6.79 -11.50
C ASN A 528 -47.36 8.28 -11.21
N ASP A 529 -48.24 8.90 -10.43
CA ASP A 529 -47.98 10.22 -9.86
C ASP A 529 -47.00 10.12 -8.68
N ALA A 530 -46.70 11.26 -8.03
CA ALA A 530 -45.76 11.29 -6.91
C ALA A 530 -46.14 10.33 -5.78
N LYS A 531 -47.43 10.26 -5.42
CA LYS A 531 -47.91 9.44 -4.30
C LYS A 531 -47.88 7.97 -4.67
N ASP A 532 -48.37 7.62 -5.85
CA ASP A 532 -48.39 6.24 -6.35
C ASP A 532 -46.97 5.70 -6.57
N PHE A 533 -46.06 6.55 -7.07
CA PHE A 533 -44.67 6.17 -7.30
C PHE A 533 -43.94 5.93 -5.98
N ALA A 534 -44.03 6.86 -5.02
CA ALA A 534 -43.46 6.70 -3.69
C ALA A 534 -44.02 5.47 -2.98
N LYS A 535 -45.35 5.29 -3.00
CA LYS A 535 -46.00 4.12 -2.40
C LYS A 535 -45.51 2.82 -3.00
N ARG A 536 -45.33 2.75 -4.32
CA ARG A 536 -44.88 1.54 -5.00
C ARG A 536 -43.42 1.21 -4.69
N LEU A 537 -42.57 2.22 -4.51
CA LEU A 537 -41.20 2.05 -4.02
C LEU A 537 -41.21 1.47 -2.60
N GLU A 538 -42.01 2.04 -1.70
CA GLU A 538 -42.14 1.60 -0.30
C GLU A 538 -42.72 0.17 -0.19
N ASP A 539 -43.83 -0.11 -0.85
CA ASP A 539 -44.52 -1.42 -0.82
C ASP A 539 -43.63 -2.56 -1.34
N LYS A 540 -42.60 -2.24 -2.14
CA LYS A 540 -41.67 -3.22 -2.74
C LYS A 540 -40.26 -3.16 -2.15
N GLY A 541 -40.03 -2.33 -1.14
CA GLY A 541 -38.70 -2.15 -0.54
C GLY A 541 -37.65 -1.74 -1.57
N VAL A 542 -38.02 -0.87 -2.51
CA VAL A 542 -37.14 -0.34 -3.55
C VAL A 542 -36.68 1.06 -3.12
N SER A 543 -35.38 1.26 -3.01
CA SER A 543 -34.78 2.59 -2.83
C SER A 543 -34.19 3.06 -4.15
N LEU A 544 -34.63 4.22 -4.64
CA LEU A 544 -34.01 4.92 -5.75
C LEU A 544 -33.36 6.21 -5.25
N ARG A 545 -32.11 6.44 -5.63
CA ARG A 545 -31.40 7.69 -5.33
C ARG A 545 -30.80 8.26 -6.60
N PHE A 546 -30.90 9.57 -6.76
CA PHE A 546 -30.39 10.30 -7.92
C PHE A 546 -29.40 11.34 -7.42
N SER A 547 -28.27 11.49 -8.12
CA SER A 547 -27.21 12.40 -7.70
C SER A 547 -26.67 13.22 -8.86
N ALA A 548 -26.45 14.50 -8.59
CA ALA A 548 -25.76 15.41 -9.48
C ALA A 548 -24.28 15.50 -9.08
N GLY A 549 -23.38 15.08 -9.98
CA GLY A 549 -21.94 15.17 -9.80
C GLY A 549 -21.32 16.31 -10.61
N LEU A 550 -19.99 16.44 -10.48
CA LEU A 550 -19.26 17.45 -11.24
C LEU A 550 -19.40 17.20 -12.75
N GLU A 551 -19.05 15.98 -13.20
CA GLU A 551 -19.10 15.58 -14.60
C GLU A 551 -20.17 14.51 -14.92
N THR A 552 -20.79 13.93 -13.90
CA THR A 552 -21.71 12.79 -14.07
C THR A 552 -23.08 13.02 -13.44
N PHE A 553 -24.08 12.28 -13.92
CA PHE A 553 -25.36 12.11 -13.24
C PHE A 553 -25.49 10.65 -12.78
N GLY A 554 -25.73 10.43 -11.48
CA GLY A 554 -25.79 9.11 -10.87
C GLY A 554 -27.21 8.65 -10.54
N VAL A 555 -27.43 7.34 -10.61
CA VAL A 555 -28.65 6.65 -10.17
C VAL A 555 -28.26 5.41 -9.40
N SER A 556 -28.81 5.23 -8.20
CA SER A 556 -28.66 4.02 -7.38
C SER A 556 -30.02 3.38 -7.18
N LEU A 557 -30.09 2.06 -7.34
CA LEU A 557 -31.22 1.20 -7.02
C LEU A 557 -30.75 0.19 -5.97
N ASP A 558 -31.44 0.13 -4.84
CA ASP A 558 -31.28 -0.93 -3.84
C ASP A 558 -32.62 -1.61 -3.59
N THR A 559 -32.66 -2.94 -3.67
CA THR A 559 -33.90 -3.71 -3.44
C THR A 559 -33.61 -5.15 -3.01
N LEU A 560 -34.66 -5.88 -2.61
CA LEU A 560 -34.60 -7.32 -2.39
C LEU A 560 -34.53 -8.05 -3.73
N SER A 561 -33.84 -9.18 -3.78
CA SER A 561 -33.68 -9.99 -5.01
C SER A 561 -35.00 -10.34 -5.68
N GLU A 562 -36.03 -10.66 -4.89
CA GLU A 562 -37.37 -10.99 -5.39
C GLU A 562 -38.10 -9.81 -6.06
N ASN A 563 -37.71 -8.57 -5.76
CA ASN A 563 -38.33 -7.35 -6.30
C ASN A 563 -37.43 -6.67 -7.36
N LEU A 564 -36.35 -7.33 -7.78
CA LEU A 564 -35.36 -6.77 -8.71
C LEU A 564 -35.97 -6.29 -10.03
N GLU A 565 -36.84 -7.09 -10.66
CA GLU A 565 -37.50 -6.69 -11.91
C GLU A 565 -38.33 -5.42 -11.75
N GLU A 566 -39.09 -5.33 -10.66
CA GLU A 566 -39.91 -4.15 -10.34
C GLU A 566 -39.03 -2.93 -10.06
N GLY A 567 -37.94 -3.09 -9.30
CA GLY A 567 -36.97 -2.03 -9.05
C GLY A 567 -36.33 -1.49 -10.33
N VAL A 568 -35.89 -2.36 -11.25
CA VAL A 568 -35.34 -1.97 -12.54
C VAL A 568 -36.40 -1.31 -13.43
N SER A 569 -37.65 -1.77 -13.38
CA SER A 569 -38.77 -1.14 -14.09
C SER A 569 -39.02 0.28 -13.61
N LEU A 570 -39.08 0.51 -12.29
CA LEU A 570 -39.32 1.84 -11.70
C LEU A 570 -38.15 2.79 -11.95
N LEU A 571 -36.91 2.30 -11.84
CA LEU A 571 -35.72 3.05 -12.22
C LEU A 571 -35.79 3.49 -13.69
N SER A 572 -36.16 2.56 -14.58
CA SER A 572 -36.29 2.85 -16.00
C SER A 572 -37.37 3.88 -16.29
N ASP A 573 -38.51 3.82 -15.59
CA ASP A 573 -39.54 4.83 -15.74
C ASP A 573 -39.06 6.20 -15.28
N ALA A 574 -38.32 6.28 -14.17
CA ALA A 574 -37.80 7.53 -13.64
C ALA A 574 -36.83 8.23 -14.61
N ILE A 575 -35.93 7.48 -15.26
CA ILE A 575 -34.91 8.08 -16.14
C ILE A 575 -35.36 8.27 -17.60
N ILE A 576 -36.42 7.57 -18.04
CA ILE A 576 -36.91 7.65 -19.44
C ILE A 576 -38.21 8.47 -19.54
N ARG A 577 -39.07 8.39 -18.52
CA ARG A 577 -40.42 8.97 -18.52
C ARG A 577 -40.78 9.59 -17.16
N PRO A 578 -39.98 10.52 -16.61
CA PRO A 578 -40.34 11.18 -15.36
C PRO A 578 -41.60 12.03 -15.54
N LYS A 579 -42.40 12.10 -14.49
CA LYS A 579 -43.59 12.93 -14.43
C LYS A 579 -43.21 14.28 -13.82
N VAL A 580 -42.98 15.24 -14.69
CA VAL A 580 -42.69 16.64 -14.30
C VAL A 580 -43.96 17.46 -14.47
N ASP A 581 -44.81 17.48 -13.45
CA ASP A 581 -46.03 18.30 -13.42
C ASP A 581 -45.87 19.55 -12.53
N SER A 582 -46.83 20.47 -12.60
CA SER A 582 -46.76 21.75 -11.90
C SER A 582 -46.74 21.59 -10.37
N GLU A 583 -47.42 20.57 -9.84
CA GLU A 583 -47.42 20.32 -8.39
C GLU A 583 -46.07 19.79 -7.90
N GLY A 584 -45.48 18.84 -8.63
CA GLY A 584 -44.14 18.33 -8.37
C GLY A 584 -43.08 19.44 -8.44
N LEU A 585 -43.15 20.29 -9.48
CA LEU A 585 -42.24 21.44 -9.60
C LEU A 585 -42.33 22.38 -8.39
N ASN A 586 -43.55 22.73 -7.96
CA ASN A 586 -43.74 23.59 -6.79
C ASN A 586 -43.16 22.98 -5.51
N ARG A 587 -43.36 21.68 -5.27
CA ARG A 587 -42.75 21.00 -4.11
C ARG A 587 -41.23 21.02 -4.16
N VAL A 588 -40.65 20.78 -5.33
CA VAL A 588 -39.18 20.81 -5.49
C VAL A 588 -38.63 22.23 -5.34
N PHE A 589 -39.35 23.26 -5.79
CA PHE A 589 -38.95 24.65 -5.52
C PHE A 589 -38.96 24.99 -4.03
N GLU A 590 -40.00 24.60 -3.29
CA GLU A 590 -40.04 24.81 -1.84
C GLU A 590 -38.93 24.03 -1.13
N LYS A 591 -38.67 22.79 -1.56
CA LYS A 591 -37.53 22.01 -1.07
C LYS A 591 -36.20 22.70 -1.37
N ALA A 592 -36.03 23.23 -2.58
CA ALA A 592 -34.81 23.95 -2.95
C ALA A 592 -34.59 25.17 -2.07
N LYS A 593 -35.62 25.98 -1.79
CA LYS A 593 -35.50 27.12 -0.86
C LYS A 593 -34.99 26.70 0.52
N VAL A 594 -35.50 25.60 1.07
CA VAL A 594 -35.04 25.05 2.35
C VAL A 594 -33.58 24.60 2.27
N ASP A 595 -33.22 23.87 1.21
CA ASP A 595 -31.86 23.38 1.01
C ASP A 595 -30.86 24.55 0.86
N PHE A 596 -31.19 25.60 0.10
CA PHE A 596 -30.37 26.81 -0.02
C PHE A 596 -30.20 27.55 1.32
N ASN A 597 -31.26 27.70 2.12
CA ASN A 597 -31.17 28.32 3.45
C ASN A 597 -30.26 27.51 4.42
N ASN A 598 -30.17 26.19 4.24
CA ASN A 598 -29.24 25.36 4.99
C ASN A 598 -27.79 25.48 4.47
N LEU A 599 -27.60 25.52 3.15
CA LEU A 599 -26.29 25.69 2.51
C LEU A 599 -25.65 27.03 2.88
N GLU A 600 -26.43 28.12 2.90
CA GLU A 600 -25.99 29.47 3.28
C GLU A 600 -25.53 29.60 4.75
N LYS A 601 -25.79 28.59 5.59
CA LYS A 601 -25.35 28.54 6.99
C LYS A 601 -24.22 27.54 7.22
N ASN A 602 -23.85 26.75 6.21
CA ASN A 602 -22.84 25.70 6.34
C ASN A 602 -21.43 26.27 6.05
N PRO A 603 -20.53 26.32 7.04
CA PRO A 603 -19.20 26.92 6.85
C PRO A 603 -18.32 26.14 5.86
N PHE A 604 -18.47 24.81 5.76
CA PHE A 604 -17.72 24.01 4.79
C PHE A 604 -18.18 24.27 3.35
N PHE A 605 -19.50 24.43 3.15
CA PHE A 605 -20.06 24.75 1.85
C PHE A 605 -19.56 26.12 1.37
N ILE A 606 -19.72 27.16 2.21
CA ILE A 606 -19.32 28.54 1.88
C ILE A 606 -17.81 28.61 1.59
N ALA A 607 -16.97 27.99 2.43
CA ALA A 607 -15.53 27.94 2.22
C ALA A 607 -15.16 27.17 0.93
N GLY A 608 -15.87 26.09 0.63
CA GLY A 608 -15.67 25.28 -0.58
C GLY A 608 -15.99 26.04 -1.87
N GLU A 609 -17.13 26.73 -1.91
CA GLU A 609 -17.55 27.53 -3.07
C GLU A 609 -16.58 28.68 -3.36
N GLU A 610 -16.09 29.33 -2.31
CA GLU A 610 -15.10 30.40 -2.41
C GLU A 610 -13.72 29.86 -2.83
N LEU A 611 -13.31 28.70 -2.31
CA LEU A 611 -12.10 28.01 -2.76
C LEU A 611 -12.18 27.64 -4.24
N ASN A 612 -13.31 27.08 -4.68
CA ASN A 612 -13.55 26.74 -6.09
C ASN A 612 -13.52 27.98 -6.98
N THR A 613 -14.11 29.10 -6.53
CA THR A 613 -14.08 30.38 -7.24
C THR A 613 -12.66 30.90 -7.42
N LEU A 614 -11.85 30.86 -6.36
CA LEU A 614 -10.44 31.26 -6.41
C LEU A 614 -9.61 30.37 -7.32
N LEU A 615 -9.84 29.05 -7.24
CA LEU A 615 -9.01 28.04 -7.88
C LEU A 615 -9.29 27.90 -9.38
N PHE A 616 -10.57 27.89 -9.75
CA PHE A 616 -11.03 27.61 -11.11
C PHE A 616 -11.42 28.88 -11.90
N LYS A 617 -11.62 30.02 -11.23
CA LYS A 617 -11.90 31.33 -11.85
C LYS A 617 -13.05 31.28 -12.87
N LYS A 618 -12.72 31.27 -14.18
CA LYS A 618 -13.68 31.25 -15.29
C LYS A 618 -14.05 29.81 -15.73
N HIS A 619 -13.34 28.80 -15.24
CA HIS A 619 -13.60 27.41 -15.56
C HIS A 619 -14.91 26.94 -14.89
N PRO A 620 -15.75 26.09 -15.52
CA PRO A 620 -17.05 25.67 -14.98
C PRO A 620 -17.03 25.11 -13.55
N TYR A 621 -15.94 24.48 -13.11
CA TYR A 621 -15.76 24.04 -11.71
C TYR A 621 -15.77 25.18 -10.68
N SER A 622 -15.69 26.46 -11.07
CA SER A 622 -15.86 27.58 -10.15
C SER A 622 -17.32 27.83 -9.77
N LYS A 623 -18.25 27.10 -10.38
CA LYS A 623 -19.69 27.32 -10.25
C LYS A 623 -20.28 26.28 -9.33
N SER A 624 -21.27 26.70 -8.55
CA SER A 624 -21.98 25.82 -7.64
C SER A 624 -22.66 24.70 -8.40
N VAL A 625 -22.54 23.47 -7.89
CA VAL A 625 -23.33 22.32 -8.38
C VAL A 625 -24.82 22.56 -8.18
N TYR A 626 -25.18 23.39 -7.19
CA TYR A 626 -26.56 23.76 -6.88
C TYR A 626 -27.07 24.94 -7.73
N GLY A 627 -26.21 25.63 -8.48
CA GLY A 627 -26.55 26.91 -9.11
C GLY A 627 -26.80 28.02 -8.10
N THR A 628 -27.64 28.99 -8.46
CA THR A 628 -28.19 30.01 -7.54
C THR A 628 -29.69 29.83 -7.39
N LEU A 629 -30.25 30.35 -6.29
CA LEU A 629 -31.70 30.31 -6.09
C LEU A 629 -32.46 30.91 -7.27
N ASP A 630 -31.99 32.03 -7.83
CA ASP A 630 -32.62 32.64 -9.01
C ASP A 630 -32.61 31.73 -10.23
N THR A 631 -31.47 31.10 -10.54
CA THR A 631 -31.39 30.15 -11.68
C THR A 631 -32.29 28.95 -11.45
N ILE A 632 -32.35 28.43 -10.22
CA ILE A 632 -33.20 27.31 -9.85
C ILE A 632 -34.67 27.66 -10.02
N MET A 633 -35.12 28.80 -9.49
CA MET A 633 -36.51 29.24 -9.61
C MET A 633 -36.93 29.55 -11.06
N SER A 634 -35.98 29.68 -11.99
CA SER A 634 -36.24 29.87 -13.41
C SER A 634 -36.41 28.56 -14.21
N ILE A 635 -36.11 27.41 -13.62
CA ILE A 635 -36.15 26.10 -14.31
C ILE A 635 -37.59 25.73 -14.65
N THR A 636 -37.81 25.28 -15.88
CA THR A 636 -39.13 24.85 -16.35
C THR A 636 -39.21 23.34 -16.54
N ARG A 637 -40.43 22.82 -16.70
CA ARG A 637 -40.68 21.43 -17.11
C ARG A 637 -39.88 21.05 -18.36
N ASP A 638 -39.90 21.91 -19.37
CA ASP A 638 -39.28 21.63 -20.66
C ASP A 638 -37.75 21.61 -20.56
N ASP A 639 -37.17 22.43 -19.68
CA ASP A 639 -35.72 22.40 -19.39
C ASP A 639 -35.30 21.02 -18.86
N VAL A 640 -36.05 20.48 -17.89
CA VAL A 640 -35.77 19.16 -17.28
C VAL A 640 -35.91 18.04 -18.31
N LEU A 641 -37.04 17.99 -19.04
CA LEU A 641 -37.28 16.95 -20.04
C LEU A 641 -36.28 17.01 -21.18
N THR A 642 -35.88 18.21 -21.59
CA THR A 642 -34.83 18.43 -22.58
C THR A 642 -33.49 17.94 -22.05
N TYR A 643 -33.11 18.32 -20.83
CA TYR A 643 -31.87 17.85 -20.20
C TYR A 643 -31.78 16.32 -20.19
N ILE A 644 -32.82 15.62 -19.78
CA ILE A 644 -32.86 14.15 -19.73
C ILE A 644 -32.69 13.56 -21.14
N LYS A 645 -33.48 14.04 -22.11
CA LYS A 645 -33.43 13.57 -23.50
C LYS A 645 -32.06 13.76 -24.14
N LEU A 646 -31.36 14.85 -23.82
CA LEU A 646 -30.06 15.17 -24.40
C LEU A 646 -28.90 14.41 -23.73
N ASN A 647 -29.01 14.10 -22.44
CA ASN A 647 -27.87 13.64 -21.62
C ASN A 647 -27.93 12.16 -21.22
N PHE A 648 -29.11 11.51 -21.23
CA PHE A 648 -29.21 10.09 -20.84
C PHE A 648 -29.28 9.20 -22.09
N ALA A 649 -28.21 8.47 -22.39
CA ALA A 649 -28.11 7.62 -23.57
C ALA A 649 -27.23 6.39 -23.32
N LYS A 650 -27.25 5.44 -24.28
CA LYS A 650 -26.50 4.18 -24.18
C LYS A 650 -24.98 4.33 -24.35
N ASP A 651 -24.51 5.36 -25.04
CA ASP A 651 -23.07 5.55 -25.32
C ASP A 651 -22.31 6.22 -24.16
N ASN A 652 -23.03 6.86 -23.24
CA ASN A 652 -22.45 7.50 -22.06
C ASN A 652 -22.84 6.85 -20.73
N ILE A 653 -23.61 5.76 -20.75
CA ILE A 653 -23.97 5.02 -19.54
C ILE A 653 -22.82 4.12 -19.05
N VAL A 654 -22.66 4.04 -17.74
CA VAL A 654 -21.80 3.08 -17.04
C VAL A 654 -22.66 2.42 -15.97
N ILE A 655 -22.62 1.09 -15.88
CA ILE A 655 -23.51 0.31 -15.01
C ILE A 655 -22.65 -0.61 -14.13
N SER A 656 -22.98 -0.73 -12.86
CA SER A 656 -22.50 -1.80 -11.99
C SER A 656 -23.66 -2.45 -11.24
N VAL A 657 -23.55 -3.75 -11.01
CA VAL A 657 -24.55 -4.55 -10.29
C VAL A 657 -23.82 -5.44 -9.29
N ALA A 658 -24.22 -5.39 -8.04
CA ALA A 658 -23.70 -6.25 -6.99
C ALA A 658 -24.85 -6.84 -6.15
N GLY A 659 -24.75 -8.11 -5.78
CA GLY A 659 -25.71 -8.77 -4.88
C GLY A 659 -26.29 -10.06 -5.43
N CYS A 660 -27.41 -10.48 -4.85
CA CYS A 660 -27.97 -11.81 -5.09
C CYS A 660 -28.92 -11.79 -6.30
N ALA A 661 -28.35 -11.89 -7.49
CA ALA A 661 -29.05 -12.00 -8.76
C ALA A 661 -28.24 -12.85 -9.73
N LYS A 662 -28.89 -13.51 -10.69
CA LYS A 662 -28.14 -14.21 -11.74
C LYS A 662 -27.73 -13.22 -12.83
N LYS A 663 -26.53 -13.41 -13.39
CA LYS A 663 -26.03 -12.59 -14.50
C LYS A 663 -27.01 -12.54 -15.68
N GLU A 664 -27.61 -13.68 -16.05
CA GLU A 664 -28.57 -13.79 -17.17
C GLU A 664 -29.86 -13.02 -16.91
N GLU A 665 -30.30 -12.96 -15.65
CA GLU A 665 -31.44 -12.16 -15.23
C GLU A 665 -31.15 -10.67 -15.41
N ILE A 666 -29.99 -10.20 -14.94
CA ILE A 666 -29.56 -8.80 -15.13
C ILE A 666 -29.47 -8.43 -16.61
N ILE A 667 -28.88 -9.29 -17.44
CA ILE A 667 -28.83 -9.08 -18.89
C ILE A 667 -30.24 -8.87 -19.46
N THR A 668 -31.19 -9.72 -19.05
CA THR A 668 -32.57 -9.68 -19.52
C THR A 668 -33.27 -8.39 -19.08
N LEU A 669 -33.10 -7.98 -17.82
CA LEU A 669 -33.71 -6.78 -17.26
C LEU A 669 -33.16 -5.50 -17.89
N LEU A 670 -31.84 -5.38 -18.05
CA LEU A 670 -31.22 -4.23 -18.71
C LEU A 670 -31.68 -4.12 -20.17
N ASP A 671 -31.70 -5.23 -20.91
CA ASP A 671 -32.17 -5.24 -22.30
C ASP A 671 -33.67 -4.90 -22.41
N LYS A 672 -34.49 -5.35 -21.46
CA LYS A 672 -35.94 -5.10 -21.45
C LYS A 672 -36.26 -3.64 -21.15
N TYR A 673 -35.70 -3.10 -20.07
CA TYR A 673 -36.13 -1.81 -19.53
C TYR A 673 -35.31 -0.63 -20.04
N LEU A 674 -33.98 -0.76 -20.13
CA LEU A 674 -33.12 0.35 -20.54
C LEU A 674 -32.99 0.50 -22.05
N SER A 675 -33.43 -0.47 -22.85
CA SER A 675 -33.26 -0.42 -24.32
C SER A 675 -33.96 0.75 -25.01
N LYS A 676 -34.93 1.39 -24.34
CA LYS A 676 -35.61 2.61 -24.81
C LYS A 676 -34.76 3.87 -24.72
N LEU A 677 -33.62 3.84 -24.02
CA LEU A 677 -32.67 4.95 -24.03
C LEU A 677 -32.18 5.22 -25.46
N PRO A 678 -31.98 6.51 -25.83
CA PRO A 678 -31.34 6.87 -27.08
C PRO A 678 -30.00 6.17 -27.26
N SER A 679 -29.68 5.75 -28.50
CA SER A 679 -28.42 5.04 -28.77
C SER A 679 -27.19 5.94 -28.62
N LYS A 680 -27.33 7.23 -28.94
CA LYS A 680 -26.31 8.26 -28.73
C LYS A 680 -26.92 9.46 -28.05
N ARG A 681 -26.19 10.05 -27.12
CA ARG A 681 -26.53 11.35 -26.55
C ARG A 681 -26.39 12.46 -27.60
N SER A 682 -26.97 13.61 -27.28
CA SER A 682 -26.76 14.82 -28.09
C SER A 682 -25.36 15.40 -27.89
N LYS A 683 -24.95 16.32 -28.76
CA LYS A 683 -23.60 16.90 -28.74
C LYS A 683 -23.34 17.61 -27.41
N VAL A 684 -22.45 17.05 -26.59
CA VAL A 684 -22.05 17.60 -25.29
C VAL A 684 -21.39 18.96 -25.47
N ARG A 685 -21.74 19.91 -24.59
CA ARG A 685 -21.07 21.21 -24.50
C ARG A 685 -19.58 20.98 -24.23
N LYS A 686 -18.71 21.40 -25.14
CA LYS A 686 -17.27 21.32 -24.92
C LYS A 686 -16.86 22.36 -23.86
N ILE A 687 -16.14 21.91 -22.85
CA ILE A 687 -15.44 22.81 -21.93
C ILE A 687 -14.18 23.31 -22.65
N SER A 688 -14.24 24.54 -23.17
CA SER A 688 -13.16 25.16 -23.95
C SER A 688 -12.16 25.93 -23.09
N VAL A 689 -12.53 26.24 -21.84
CA VAL A 689 -11.67 26.97 -20.91
C VAL A 689 -10.63 25.99 -20.37
N LYS A 690 -9.34 26.20 -20.69
CA LYS A 690 -8.27 25.51 -19.97
C LYS A 690 -8.20 26.06 -18.56
N ASN A 691 -8.08 25.18 -17.58
CA ASN A 691 -7.93 25.62 -16.20
C ASN A 691 -6.60 26.36 -16.02
N ASP A 692 -6.67 27.55 -15.43
CA ASP A 692 -5.53 28.36 -15.04
C ASP A 692 -5.64 28.67 -13.54
N PHE A 693 -4.90 27.89 -12.75
CA PHE A 693 -4.86 28.05 -11.30
C PHE A 693 -4.29 29.41 -10.86
N GLY A 694 -3.51 30.10 -11.70
CA GLY A 694 -2.89 31.39 -11.38
C GLY A 694 -1.92 31.37 -10.20
N SER A 695 -1.73 32.54 -9.59
CA SER A 695 -0.94 32.72 -8.38
C SER A 695 -1.71 32.31 -7.13
N ALA A 696 -0.98 31.95 -6.07
CA ALA A 696 -1.57 31.62 -4.77
C ALA A 696 -2.41 32.79 -4.25
N LYS A 697 -3.62 32.46 -3.76
CA LYS A 697 -4.56 33.40 -3.16
C LYS A 697 -5.16 32.81 -1.89
N SER A 698 -5.60 33.68 -0.99
CA SER A 698 -6.32 33.32 0.23
C SER A 698 -7.49 34.28 0.43
N LYS A 699 -8.58 33.79 1.03
CA LYS A 699 -9.73 34.59 1.42
C LYS A 699 -10.20 34.12 2.79
N ASN A 700 -10.41 35.08 3.69
CA ASN A 700 -10.95 34.82 5.02
C ASN A 700 -12.43 35.19 5.03
N ILE A 701 -13.26 34.34 5.61
CA ILE A 701 -14.69 34.53 5.75
C ILE A 701 -14.99 34.46 7.24
N PHE A 702 -15.57 35.52 7.79
CA PHE A 702 -15.90 35.59 9.21
C PHE A 702 -17.34 35.15 9.42
N MET A 703 -17.52 34.14 10.27
CA MET A 703 -18.81 33.58 10.65
C MET A 703 -18.82 33.36 12.17
N ASP A 704 -20.00 33.44 12.77
CA ASP A 704 -20.19 33.14 14.20
C ASP A 704 -20.28 31.61 14.40
N ILE A 705 -19.12 30.96 14.46
CA ILE A 705 -18.97 29.51 14.61
C ILE A 705 -17.87 29.17 15.64
N PRO A 706 -18.00 28.05 16.38
CA PRO A 706 -17.07 27.71 17.46
C PRO A 706 -15.68 27.28 16.96
N GLN A 707 -15.56 26.79 15.73
CA GLN A 707 -14.31 26.25 15.17
C GLN A 707 -14.05 26.82 13.76
N SER A 708 -12.78 27.10 13.46
CA SER A 708 -12.39 27.58 12.14
C SER A 708 -12.29 26.43 11.14
N VAL A 709 -12.91 26.60 9.98
CA VAL A 709 -12.80 25.68 8.83
C VAL A 709 -11.75 26.23 7.86
N ILE A 710 -10.67 25.47 7.64
CA ILE A 710 -9.61 25.85 6.72
C ILE A 710 -9.55 24.83 5.60
N LEU A 711 -9.84 25.27 4.38
CA LEU A 711 -9.70 24.48 3.16
C LEU A 711 -8.53 25.03 2.33
N PHE A 712 -7.75 24.13 1.74
CA PHE A 712 -6.67 24.50 0.83
C PHE A 712 -6.67 23.58 -0.37
N ALA A 713 -6.26 24.13 -1.51
CA ALA A 713 -6.08 23.36 -2.72
C ALA A 713 -4.95 23.94 -3.58
N GLN A 714 -4.34 23.06 -4.37
CA GLN A 714 -3.36 23.42 -5.39
C GLN A 714 -3.54 22.54 -6.63
N LYS A 715 -2.80 22.86 -7.69
CA LYS A 715 -2.74 22.01 -8.89
C LYS A 715 -2.34 20.58 -8.51
N GLY A 716 -3.15 19.62 -8.93
CA GLY A 716 -2.91 18.19 -8.76
C GLY A 716 -2.38 17.52 -10.01
N ILE A 717 -2.45 16.20 -10.00
CA ILE A 717 -1.97 15.30 -11.04
C ILE A 717 -3.14 14.53 -11.65
N ALA A 718 -3.12 14.34 -12.97
CA ALA A 718 -4.16 13.57 -13.67
C ALA A 718 -4.06 12.09 -13.33
N TYR A 719 -5.19 11.37 -13.32
CA TYR A 719 -5.22 9.93 -13.08
C TYR A 719 -4.36 9.16 -14.09
N GLU A 720 -4.32 9.61 -15.33
CA GLU A 720 -3.56 8.99 -16.43
C GLU A 720 -2.06 9.36 -16.42
N ASP A 721 -1.62 10.23 -15.52
CA ASP A 721 -0.20 10.59 -15.42
C ASP A 721 0.58 9.38 -14.89
N PRO A 722 1.72 8.98 -15.51
CA PRO A 722 2.55 7.89 -15.02
C PRO A 722 3.01 8.05 -13.56
N ASN A 723 3.05 9.28 -13.04
CA ASN A 723 3.42 9.58 -11.66
C ASN A 723 2.22 9.66 -10.71
N TYR A 724 0.99 9.38 -11.14
CA TYR A 724 -0.21 9.49 -10.29
C TYR A 724 -0.08 8.67 -9.00
N TYR A 725 0.37 7.41 -9.10
CA TYR A 725 0.55 6.55 -7.94
C TYR A 725 1.71 7.01 -7.05
N ASN A 726 2.82 7.46 -7.64
CA ASN A 726 3.94 8.05 -6.89
C ASN A 726 3.50 9.28 -6.09
N ALA A 727 2.72 10.17 -6.73
CA ALA A 727 2.13 11.33 -6.08
C ALA A 727 1.13 10.93 -5.00
N SER A 728 0.32 9.89 -5.22
CA SER A 728 -0.63 9.38 -4.22
C SER A 728 0.08 8.85 -2.98
N VAL A 729 1.19 8.12 -3.15
CA VAL A 729 2.05 7.69 -2.04
C VAL A 729 2.65 8.89 -1.31
N LEU A 730 3.17 9.87 -2.05
CA LEU A 730 3.72 11.09 -1.47
C LEU A 730 2.68 11.88 -0.66
N ILE A 731 1.48 12.08 -1.19
CA ILE A 731 0.41 12.79 -0.49
C ILE A 731 -0.04 12.03 0.77
N ASN A 732 -0.07 10.69 0.72
CA ASN A 732 -0.30 9.89 1.92
C ASN A 732 0.84 9.99 2.94
N ALA A 733 2.10 10.05 2.52
CA ALA A 733 3.22 10.26 3.44
C ALA A 733 3.21 11.67 4.06
N LEU A 734 2.81 12.69 3.29
CA LEU A 734 2.73 14.08 3.74
C LEU A 734 1.53 14.34 4.65
N SER A 735 0.37 13.82 4.29
CA SER A 735 -0.94 14.24 4.84
C SER A 735 -1.92 13.08 5.08
N GLY A 736 -1.43 11.83 4.96
CA GLY A 736 -2.24 10.64 5.21
C GLY A 736 -2.69 10.55 6.66
N MET A 737 -3.75 9.77 6.86
CA MET A 737 -4.51 9.74 8.12
C MET A 737 -3.77 9.13 9.32
N GLY A 738 -2.59 8.54 9.12
CA GLY A 738 -1.77 8.00 10.21
C GLY A 738 -1.03 9.11 10.96
N LEU A 739 -0.85 8.95 12.28
CA LEU A 739 -0.09 9.89 13.12
C LEU A 739 1.34 10.14 12.62
N ASN A 740 1.87 9.22 11.83
CA ASN A 740 3.22 9.30 11.29
C ASN A 740 3.36 10.14 10.01
N SER A 741 2.28 10.68 9.46
CA SER A 741 2.40 11.59 8.32
C SER A 741 3.09 12.89 8.73
N ILE A 742 3.83 13.49 7.80
CA ILE A 742 4.69 14.65 8.09
C ILE A 742 3.88 15.81 8.67
N LEU A 743 2.73 16.13 8.08
CA LEU A 743 1.87 17.22 8.57
C LEU A 743 1.23 16.89 9.93
N MET A 744 0.86 15.63 10.21
CA MET A 744 0.33 15.24 11.52
C MET A 744 1.42 15.31 12.61
N LYS A 745 2.65 14.86 12.32
CA LYS A 745 3.77 15.01 13.25
C LYS A 745 4.04 16.48 13.57
N GLU A 746 4.18 17.33 12.56
CA GLU A 746 4.51 18.73 12.78
C GLU A 746 3.38 19.52 13.44
N LEU A 747 2.16 19.49 12.88
CA LEU A 747 1.10 20.35 13.37
C LEU A 747 0.43 19.81 14.64
N ARG A 748 0.28 18.49 14.78
CA ARG A 748 -0.43 17.89 15.94
C ARG A 748 0.51 17.45 17.04
N GLN A 749 1.61 16.74 16.74
CA GLN A 749 2.50 16.23 17.79
C GLN A 749 3.48 17.30 18.30
N ASN A 750 4.16 18.00 17.39
CA ASN A 750 5.19 18.98 17.77
C ASN A 750 4.57 20.30 18.22
N LEU A 751 3.60 20.83 17.47
CA LEU A 751 3.03 22.15 17.72
C LEU A 751 1.73 22.12 18.54
N GLY A 752 0.97 21.01 18.54
CA GLY A 752 -0.29 20.90 19.29
C GLY A 752 -1.40 21.84 18.82
N ILE A 753 -1.34 22.32 17.58
CA ILE A 753 -2.22 23.41 17.09
C ILE A 753 -3.40 22.95 16.25
N THR A 754 -3.50 21.66 15.91
CA THR A 754 -4.60 21.11 15.10
C THR A 754 -5.11 19.79 15.67
N TYR A 755 -6.40 19.54 15.46
CA TYR A 755 -7.01 18.23 15.71
C TYR A 755 -6.74 17.24 14.57
N GLY A 756 -6.46 17.73 13.36
CA GLY A 756 -6.19 16.88 12.22
C GLY A 756 -6.03 17.67 10.93
N VAL A 757 -5.17 17.15 10.06
CA VAL A 757 -4.89 17.67 8.74
C VAL A 757 -4.94 16.52 7.75
N TYR A 758 -5.64 16.72 6.65
CA TYR A 758 -5.82 15.73 5.60
C TYR A 758 -5.69 16.40 4.24
N ALA A 759 -5.06 15.71 3.29
CA ALA A 759 -5.16 16.05 1.88
C ALA A 759 -5.24 14.80 1.00
N SER A 760 -5.81 14.99 -0.18
CA SER A 760 -5.95 13.94 -1.19
C SER A 760 -5.78 14.52 -2.58
N ILE A 761 -5.44 13.65 -3.53
CA ILE A 761 -5.53 13.99 -4.96
C ILE A 761 -6.98 13.78 -5.39
N ILE A 762 -7.56 14.81 -6.01
CA ILE A 762 -8.89 14.79 -6.63
C ILE A 762 -8.66 14.86 -8.15
N PRO A 763 -8.72 13.73 -8.86
CA PRO A 763 -8.40 13.66 -10.28
C PRO A 763 -9.60 14.04 -11.17
N ASN A 764 -10.11 15.26 -11.00
CA ASN A 764 -11.20 15.76 -11.85
C ASN A 764 -10.75 15.83 -13.32
N LYS A 765 -11.59 15.34 -14.23
CA LYS A 765 -11.32 15.21 -15.67
C LYS A 765 -10.77 16.49 -16.33
N HIS A 766 -11.22 17.66 -15.88
CA HIS A 766 -10.85 18.95 -16.47
C HIS A 766 -10.06 19.88 -15.53
N GLY A 767 -9.59 19.36 -14.39
CA GLY A 767 -8.98 20.21 -13.36
C GLY A 767 -8.55 19.44 -12.13
N ASN A 768 -7.53 18.60 -12.28
CA ASN A 768 -6.96 17.81 -11.19
C ASN A 768 -6.40 18.71 -10.08
N VAL A 769 -6.74 18.43 -8.83
CA VAL A 769 -6.32 19.21 -7.66
C VAL A 769 -5.77 18.30 -6.58
N ILE A 770 -4.85 18.83 -5.77
CA ILE A 770 -4.61 18.30 -4.43
C ILE A 770 -5.38 19.21 -3.50
N ALA A 771 -6.33 18.67 -2.75
CA ALA A 771 -7.15 19.44 -1.84
C ALA A 771 -7.17 18.81 -0.45
N GLY A 772 -7.27 19.65 0.56
CA GLY A 772 -7.22 19.23 1.94
C GLY A 772 -7.94 20.19 2.87
N ASN A 773 -8.10 19.74 4.11
CA ASN A 773 -8.68 20.51 5.18
C ASN A 773 -7.83 20.41 6.46
N ILE A 774 -8.03 21.40 7.33
CA ILE A 774 -7.47 21.42 8.68
C ILE A 774 -8.62 21.72 9.64
N ASN A 775 -8.70 20.95 10.72
CA ASN A 775 -9.61 21.22 11.83
C ASN A 775 -8.79 21.78 13.00
N THR A 776 -9.10 23.01 13.43
CA THR A 776 -8.30 23.75 14.41
C THR A 776 -9.17 24.71 15.20
N ASP A 777 -8.72 25.06 16.41
CA ASP A 777 -9.32 26.18 17.13
C ASP A 777 -9.06 27.50 16.39
N SER A 778 -10.00 28.44 16.53
CA SER A 778 -9.92 29.73 15.84
C SER A 778 -8.71 30.56 16.28
N SER A 779 -8.21 30.37 17.51
CA SER A 779 -7.02 31.05 18.01
C SER A 779 -5.72 30.58 17.34
N THR A 780 -5.68 29.33 16.84
CA THR A 780 -4.48 28.73 16.22
C THR A 780 -4.56 28.64 14.70
N ALA A 781 -5.64 29.14 14.08
CA ALA A 781 -5.87 29.06 12.63
C ALA A 781 -4.73 29.63 11.79
N SER A 782 -4.28 30.87 12.09
CA SER A 782 -3.18 31.52 11.38
C SER A 782 -1.85 30.76 11.53
N GLN A 783 -1.61 30.22 12.74
CA GLN A 783 -0.41 29.44 13.03
C GLN A 783 -0.43 28.12 12.25
N SER A 784 -1.58 27.45 12.17
CA SER A 784 -1.78 26.21 11.41
C SER A 784 -1.51 26.42 9.91
N ILE A 785 -1.99 27.53 9.33
CA ILE A 785 -1.72 27.87 7.92
C ILE A 785 -0.22 28.08 7.67
N SER A 786 0.47 28.80 8.55
CA SER A 786 1.92 29.01 8.43
C SER A 786 2.66 27.67 8.53
N ALA A 787 2.32 26.86 9.53
CA ALA A 787 2.94 25.57 9.77
C ALA A 787 2.82 24.62 8.58
N ILE A 788 1.66 24.58 7.89
CA ILE A 788 1.53 23.79 6.65
C ILE A 788 2.49 24.31 5.57
N LYS A 789 2.48 25.62 5.31
CA LYS A 789 3.32 26.20 4.26
C LYS A 789 4.80 25.95 4.53
N ASP A 790 5.23 26.12 5.78
CA ASP A 790 6.61 25.91 6.20
C ASP A 790 7.00 24.43 6.07
N THR A 791 6.12 23.53 6.52
CA THR A 791 6.36 22.08 6.45
C THR A 791 6.44 21.61 5.01
N LEU A 792 5.50 22.01 4.14
CA LEU A 792 5.54 21.69 2.72
C LEU A 792 6.76 22.29 2.02
N SER A 793 7.16 23.51 2.40
CA SER A 793 8.34 24.16 1.82
C SER A 793 9.64 23.45 2.19
N LYS A 794 9.78 23.01 3.45
CA LYS A 794 10.92 22.21 3.93
C LYS A 794 11.08 20.90 3.16
N HIS A 795 9.97 20.28 2.77
CA HIS A 795 9.95 18.99 2.07
C HIS A 795 9.85 19.12 0.55
N SER A 796 9.75 20.35 0.02
CA SER A 796 9.87 20.62 -1.40
C SER A 796 11.35 20.81 -1.77
N CYS A 797 11.87 20.00 -2.70
CA CYS A 797 13.20 20.26 -3.25
C CYS A 797 13.17 21.62 -3.94
N LYS A 798 13.97 22.58 -3.46
CA LYS A 798 14.26 23.81 -4.21
C LYS A 798 14.93 23.39 -5.52
N THR A 799 14.17 23.38 -6.61
CA THR A 799 14.74 23.35 -7.97
C THR A 799 15.72 24.50 -8.10
N LYS A 800 17.01 24.18 -8.16
CA LYS A 800 18.06 25.06 -8.66
C LYS A 800 18.24 24.83 -10.14
#